data_AF-A0A7V2N3J8-F1
#
_entry.id   AF-A0A7V2N3J8-F1
#
_cell.length_a   1.000
_cell.length_b   1.000
_cell.length_c   1.000
_cell.angle_alpha   90.00
_cell.angle_beta   90.00
_cell.angle_gamma   90.00
#
_symmetry.space_group_name_H-M   'P 1'
#
loop_
_entity.id
_entity.type
_entity.pdbx_description
1 polymer ?
#
loop_
_entity_poly.entity_id
_entity_poly.type
_entity_poly.pdbx_seq_one_letter_code
_entity_poly.pdbx_strand_id
1 'polypeptide(L)'
;MALLGILALTAIGARAQVASTFDADLEGWRVTGDNSAAWEADTGNPGGCLAVNDRATGAMNYVIAPPTYHGDWTGMTAADSLSVDIYLKNLGGGVVNPEYIFRIAGPGGAARALSGAAYYPADGVWTHYTVPLDESQWVVEQGTWDAILANVNTLRITGEFVNGREACRVDNVVLSGSPAAVWEPCLWDTFTTGGTGDWSYQNTGGVTNPGSGGNGGGYLRIADAAGLSVMLAPATFLGDWSPMDGLGYVSLDVRILSGSGERLGVVEFIRLSGPGGSAYVTLDTADLPPVGNAWQHIRYPLDPTVWTVDAGQWSALLADVAECRIYMEFFSGSETIGLDNFGRGMADCASPDDTVIVHDPEMHVTDRYGVADIYATAYNRREGWLYGVVRTATNGLYAVTGPQRGVRLQTYDRPAHLIFDDGGNAYISEDYSGNIYRRSPDGASVLWVSGFAAGDDDPFGMTIAPPGFVGTNVNPGDILVADRGYSGPDLIWAFSPMAPENERQMIPDPGNVDYFDLAADAFDKVYISDDLDANRLRVLTADGSLGDLALDPAVPQIASVVYDATLDALYIASRSGRAVYRVSPATGDVVLVADGFGTLEPGCLEVDAPTRRLWVTDVGRGRVYELRLPGGASVDVSVALEGSQRPDPEGWRIPLRIRCFEPGADVMSEAPAAFYHLRADKHGDQVVCTLPALAPGVYDVAASADHTLMNVKRDVVIAAPAASVDMGTLAEGDAEADGAIDLEDVARLSAAWAAAHASGTYDAAADFDRNLQIDLEDLLLLTGHWLEQSPVELE
;
A
#
# COMPACT_ATOMS: atom_id res chain seq x y z
N MET A 1 73.99 -29.36 50.35
CA MET A 1 73.43 -29.96 49.12
C MET A 1 71.92 -29.89 49.23
N ALA A 2 71.29 -28.96 48.52
CA ALA A 2 69.84 -28.87 48.41
C ALA A 2 69.51 -28.83 46.91
N LEU A 3 68.74 -29.82 46.47
CA LEU A 3 68.32 -30.06 45.11
C LEU A 3 67.05 -29.20 44.86
N LEU A 4 67.11 -28.25 43.93
CA LEU A 4 65.95 -27.48 43.48
C LEU A 4 65.36 -28.18 42.25
N GLY A 5 64.15 -28.73 42.39
CA GLY A 5 63.35 -29.24 41.27
C GLY A 5 62.52 -28.11 40.66
N ILE A 6 62.66 -27.88 39.36
CA ILE A 6 61.83 -26.96 38.57
C ILE A 6 60.61 -27.74 38.07
N LEU A 7 59.42 -27.34 38.52
CA LEU A 7 58.15 -27.81 38.00
C LEU A 7 57.76 -26.88 36.83
N ALA A 8 57.76 -27.40 35.60
CA ALA A 8 57.25 -26.68 34.44
C ALA A 8 55.72 -26.80 34.41
N LEU A 9 55.02 -25.70 34.70
CA LEU A 9 53.58 -25.57 34.46
C LEU A 9 53.38 -25.28 32.96
N THR A 10 52.91 -26.26 32.21
CA THR A 10 52.35 -26.03 30.88
C THR A 10 50.97 -25.39 31.04
N ALA A 11 50.87 -24.09 30.74
CA ALA A 11 49.58 -23.43 30.57
C ALA A 11 48.91 -24.01 29.32
N ILE A 12 47.90 -24.86 29.52
CA ILE A 12 46.96 -25.24 28.48
C ILE A 12 46.11 -23.98 28.25
N GLY A 13 46.26 -23.33 27.09
CA GLY A 13 45.37 -22.24 26.71
C GLY A 13 43.94 -22.77 26.66
N ALA A 14 43.05 -22.22 27.49
CA ALA A 14 41.62 -22.46 27.32
C ALA A 14 41.24 -21.96 25.93
N ARG A 15 40.71 -22.85 25.08
CA ARG A 15 40.03 -22.41 23.85
C ARG A 15 38.83 -21.56 24.27
N ALA A 16 38.61 -20.45 23.59
CA ALA A 16 37.45 -19.61 23.83
C ALA A 16 36.19 -20.42 23.45
N GLN A 17 35.24 -20.50 24.39
CA GLN A 17 33.99 -21.27 24.25
C GLN A 17 32.81 -20.36 24.59
N VAL A 18 31.67 -20.58 23.95
CA VAL A 18 30.38 -19.99 24.35
C VAL A 18 29.61 -21.07 25.09
N ALA A 19 29.11 -20.75 26.28
CA ALA A 19 28.39 -21.72 27.11
C ALA A 19 27.24 -21.05 27.85
N SER A 20 26.16 -21.80 28.00
CA SER A 20 25.00 -21.45 28.81
C SER A 20 24.70 -22.55 29.82
N THR A 21 24.77 -22.20 31.10
CA THR A 21 24.55 -23.12 32.22
C THR A 21 23.22 -22.89 32.92
N PHE A 22 22.53 -21.78 32.61
CA PHE A 22 21.22 -21.44 33.18
C PHE A 22 21.23 -21.39 34.71
N ASP A 23 22.38 -21.12 35.34
CA ASP A 23 22.51 -21.15 36.80
C ASP A 23 21.85 -19.96 37.49
N ALA A 24 21.60 -18.87 36.75
CA ALA A 24 21.09 -17.61 37.30
C ALA A 24 19.78 -17.15 36.64
N ASP A 25 19.60 -17.41 35.35
CA ASP A 25 18.42 -17.04 34.57
C ASP A 25 18.39 -17.80 33.23
N LEU A 26 17.61 -17.30 32.25
CA LEU A 26 17.50 -17.87 30.91
C LEU A 26 18.66 -17.48 29.97
N GLU A 27 19.56 -16.58 30.38
CA GLU A 27 20.71 -16.12 29.60
C GLU A 27 20.36 -15.65 28.16
N GLY A 28 19.16 -15.09 27.98
CA GLY A 28 18.66 -14.62 26.68
C GLY A 28 18.09 -15.71 25.76
N TRP A 29 18.10 -16.98 26.17
CA TRP A 29 17.45 -18.06 25.44
C TRP A 29 15.93 -17.90 25.41
N ARG A 30 15.33 -18.24 24.27
CA ARG A 30 13.89 -18.13 24.01
C ARG A 30 13.31 -19.46 23.57
N VAL A 31 11.99 -19.55 23.52
CA VAL A 31 11.25 -20.70 22.96
C VAL A 31 10.33 -20.18 21.85
N THR A 32 10.26 -20.90 20.73
CA THR A 32 9.26 -20.72 19.68
C THR A 32 8.44 -22.01 19.54
N GLY A 33 7.24 -21.90 18.94
CA GLY A 33 6.21 -22.94 18.96
C GLY A 33 4.98 -22.44 19.71
N ASP A 34 4.31 -23.34 20.44
CA ASP A 34 3.09 -23.01 21.20
C ASP A 34 3.32 -22.80 22.70
N ASN A 35 4.58 -22.71 23.16
CA ASN A 35 4.93 -22.60 24.57
C ASN A 35 5.82 -21.40 24.93
N SER A 36 6.07 -21.28 26.24
CA SER A 36 6.93 -20.26 26.83
C SER A 36 8.09 -20.90 27.58
N ALA A 37 9.24 -20.22 27.58
CA ALA A 37 10.37 -20.59 28.41
C ALA A 37 10.10 -20.25 29.88
N ALA A 38 10.48 -21.15 30.79
CA ALA A 38 10.55 -20.86 32.22
C ALA A 38 11.93 -21.25 32.75
N TRP A 39 12.51 -20.40 33.60
CA TRP A 39 13.73 -20.73 34.33
C TRP A 39 13.38 -21.55 35.57
N GLU A 40 14.03 -22.70 35.75
CA GLU A 40 13.93 -23.52 36.96
C GLU A 40 15.30 -23.58 37.63
N ALA A 41 15.42 -23.05 38.86
CA ALA A 41 16.71 -22.85 39.52
C ALA A 41 17.37 -24.14 40.07
N ASP A 42 16.60 -25.21 40.32
CA ASP A 42 17.04 -26.36 41.12
C ASP A 42 16.95 -27.71 40.37
N THR A 43 16.63 -27.72 39.08
CA THR A 43 16.30 -28.94 38.32
C THR A 43 17.29 -29.27 37.20
N GLY A 44 18.34 -28.46 37.01
CA GLY A 44 19.43 -28.66 36.05
C GLY A 44 20.43 -29.74 36.42
N ASN A 45 21.53 -29.83 35.66
CA ASN A 45 22.52 -30.89 35.68
C ASN A 45 23.98 -30.37 35.78
N PRO A 46 24.44 -29.91 36.96
CA PRO A 46 23.67 -29.46 38.12
C PRO A 46 23.31 -27.97 38.00
N GLY A 47 22.34 -27.51 38.80
CA GLY A 47 22.01 -26.08 38.89
C GLY A 47 20.66 -25.76 38.27
N GLY A 48 20.58 -24.64 37.56
CA GLY A 48 19.35 -24.21 36.91
C GLY A 48 19.21 -24.78 35.49
N CYS A 49 18.02 -24.66 34.89
CA CYS A 49 17.78 -25.06 33.51
C CYS A 49 16.67 -24.25 32.86
N LEU A 50 16.58 -24.31 31.53
CA LEU A 50 15.44 -23.82 30.75
C LEU A 50 14.39 -24.93 30.64
N ALA A 51 13.20 -24.69 31.17
CA ALA A 51 12.03 -25.56 31.01
C ALA A 51 11.14 -25.09 29.85
N VAL A 52 10.73 -26.05 29.01
CA VAL A 52 9.75 -25.86 27.94
C VAL A 52 8.40 -26.36 28.46
N ASN A 53 7.45 -25.45 28.67
CA ASN A 53 6.18 -25.78 29.30
C ASN A 53 5.11 -26.16 28.27
N ASP A 54 4.82 -27.45 28.07
CA ASP A 54 3.88 -27.92 27.04
C ASP A 54 2.38 -27.72 27.37
N ARG A 55 1.68 -26.94 26.52
CA ARG A 55 0.22 -26.76 26.51
C ARG A 55 -0.52 -27.77 25.62
N ALA A 56 0.18 -28.59 24.85
CA ALA A 56 -0.33 -29.62 23.95
C ALA A 56 -1.32 -29.08 22.91
N THR A 57 -1.01 -27.93 22.28
CA THR A 57 -1.87 -27.28 21.28
C THR A 57 -1.44 -27.53 19.82
N GLY A 58 -0.27 -28.14 19.61
CA GLY A 58 0.04 -28.95 18.43
C GLY A 58 1.21 -28.49 17.55
N ALA A 59 1.91 -27.40 17.89
CA ALA A 59 3.09 -26.93 17.15
C ALA A 59 4.38 -27.35 17.85
N MET A 60 5.35 -27.89 17.09
CA MET A 60 6.65 -28.31 17.63
C MET A 60 7.39 -27.14 18.30
N ASN A 61 7.90 -27.38 19.51
CA ASN A 61 8.66 -26.39 20.25
C ASN A 61 10.17 -26.50 20.03
N TYR A 62 10.81 -25.34 19.90
CA TYR A 62 12.26 -25.21 19.77
C TYR A 62 12.80 -24.15 20.73
N VAL A 63 13.95 -24.46 21.31
CA VAL A 63 14.75 -23.56 22.13
C VAL A 63 15.70 -22.81 21.21
N ILE A 64 15.68 -21.47 21.28
CA ILE A 64 16.36 -20.56 20.35
C ILE A 64 17.51 -19.87 21.08
N ALA A 65 18.71 -19.97 20.49
CA ALA A 65 19.93 -19.43 21.07
C ALA A 65 19.96 -17.89 21.08
N PRO A 66 20.60 -17.27 22.09
CA PRO A 66 20.85 -15.83 22.11
C PRO A 66 21.94 -15.44 21.10
N PRO A 67 22.10 -14.13 20.80
CA PRO A 67 23.09 -13.63 19.83
C PRO A 67 24.54 -14.04 20.09
N THR A 68 24.89 -14.44 21.31
CA THR A 68 26.24 -14.92 21.67
C THR A 68 26.64 -16.21 20.94
N TYR A 69 25.68 -16.97 20.42
CA TYR A 69 25.95 -18.15 19.58
C TYR A 69 25.98 -17.83 18.08
N HIS A 70 25.68 -16.60 17.66
CA HIS A 70 25.59 -16.21 16.26
C HIS A 70 26.91 -15.63 15.72
N GLY A 71 27.02 -15.53 14.40
CA GLY A 71 28.17 -14.95 13.69
C GLY A 71 28.92 -15.96 12.83
N ASP A 72 30.18 -15.64 12.54
CA ASP A 72 31.05 -16.43 11.68
C ASP A 72 31.68 -17.59 12.46
N TRP A 73 31.31 -18.81 12.06
CA TRP A 73 31.77 -20.08 12.59
C TRP A 73 32.86 -20.72 11.70
N THR A 74 33.29 -20.09 10.59
CA THR A 74 34.24 -20.68 9.63
C THR A 74 35.63 -20.97 10.21
N GLY A 75 35.98 -20.32 11.32
CA GLY A 75 37.20 -20.60 12.08
C GLY A 75 37.13 -21.91 12.88
N MET A 76 35.94 -22.49 13.05
CA MET A 76 35.72 -23.76 13.76
C MET A 76 35.95 -24.95 12.82
N THR A 77 36.43 -26.05 13.37
CA THR A 77 36.82 -27.26 12.63
C THR A 77 36.13 -28.50 13.18
N ALA A 78 36.35 -29.66 12.57
CA ALA A 78 35.89 -30.95 13.11
C ALA A 78 36.42 -31.28 14.53
N ALA A 79 37.41 -30.53 15.04
CA ALA A 79 37.88 -30.64 16.43
C ALA A 79 37.00 -29.87 17.43
N ASP A 80 36.13 -29.00 16.93
CA ASP A 80 35.18 -28.21 17.70
C ASP A 80 33.79 -28.89 17.59
N SER A 81 32.95 -28.71 18.61
CA SER A 81 31.62 -29.30 18.72
C SER A 81 30.58 -28.33 19.29
N LEU A 82 29.32 -28.66 19.02
CA LEU A 82 28.13 -28.14 19.72
C LEU A 82 27.56 -29.25 20.60
N SER A 83 27.22 -28.93 21.86
CA SER A 83 26.61 -29.89 22.80
C SER A 83 25.49 -29.29 23.63
N VAL A 84 24.63 -30.16 24.15
CA VAL A 84 23.51 -29.82 25.04
C VAL A 84 23.12 -31.00 25.92
N ASP A 85 22.65 -30.74 27.14
CA ASP A 85 21.94 -31.71 27.96
C ASP A 85 20.43 -31.50 27.83
N ILE A 86 19.69 -32.56 27.54
CA ILE A 86 18.22 -32.53 27.44
C ILE A 86 17.62 -33.54 28.40
N TYR A 87 16.69 -33.09 29.23
CA TYR A 87 15.84 -33.95 30.04
C TYR A 87 14.44 -33.99 29.45
N LEU A 88 13.92 -35.20 29.30
CA LEU A 88 12.56 -35.44 28.84
C LEU A 88 11.80 -36.27 29.87
N LYS A 89 10.59 -35.83 30.25
CA LYS A 89 9.63 -36.69 30.92
C LYS A 89 8.31 -36.72 30.16
N ASN A 90 7.96 -37.86 29.58
CA ASN A 90 6.65 -38.07 28.97
C ASN A 90 5.59 -38.22 30.08
N LEU A 91 4.60 -37.32 30.08
CA LEU A 91 3.50 -37.30 31.03
C LEU A 91 2.18 -37.80 30.41
N GLY A 92 2.16 -38.04 29.10
CA GLY A 92 1.07 -38.68 28.36
C GLY A 92 1.04 -38.24 26.90
N GLY A 93 1.12 -39.19 25.96
CA GLY A 93 1.10 -38.90 24.53
C GLY A 93 1.93 -39.92 23.74
N GLY A 94 1.97 -39.74 22.42
CA GLY A 94 2.79 -40.56 21.52
C GLY A 94 4.19 -39.96 21.31
N VAL A 95 5.20 -40.79 21.11
CA VAL A 95 6.56 -40.35 20.78
C VAL A 95 6.59 -39.62 19.43
N VAL A 96 7.30 -38.50 19.40
CA VAL A 96 7.69 -37.78 18.18
C VAL A 96 9.20 -37.88 18.06
N ASN A 97 9.68 -38.53 17.01
CA ASN A 97 11.13 -38.61 16.77
C ASN A 97 11.64 -37.21 16.40
N PRO A 98 12.79 -36.78 16.96
CA PRO A 98 13.35 -35.48 16.62
C PRO A 98 13.70 -35.44 15.13
N GLU A 99 13.24 -34.40 14.44
CA GLU A 99 13.73 -34.10 13.10
C GLU A 99 15.23 -33.76 13.14
N TYR A 100 15.69 -33.17 14.24
CA TYR A 100 17.07 -32.90 14.61
C TYR A 100 17.16 -32.67 16.12
N ILE A 101 18.36 -32.70 16.69
CA ILE A 101 18.62 -32.06 17.99
C ILE A 101 19.11 -30.64 17.76
N PHE A 102 19.98 -30.43 16.77
CA PHE A 102 20.53 -29.12 16.44
C PHE A 102 20.18 -28.74 15.01
N ARG A 103 19.78 -27.49 14.81
CA ARG A 103 19.68 -26.88 13.48
C ARG A 103 20.30 -25.49 13.50
N ILE A 104 21.17 -25.23 12.52
CA ILE A 104 21.77 -23.92 12.28
C ILE A 104 21.28 -23.36 10.95
N ALA A 105 21.09 -22.05 10.88
CA ALA A 105 20.69 -21.36 9.66
C ALA A 105 21.31 -19.96 9.58
N GLY A 106 21.35 -19.43 8.35
CA GLY A 106 21.89 -18.12 8.02
C GLY A 106 21.63 -17.76 6.56
N PRO A 107 22.11 -16.59 6.08
CA PRO A 107 21.96 -16.17 4.68
C PRO A 107 22.53 -17.19 3.67
N GLY A 108 23.51 -17.99 4.09
CA GLY A 108 24.12 -19.04 3.26
C GLY A 108 23.36 -20.37 3.20
N GLY A 109 22.23 -20.52 3.92
CA GLY A 109 21.40 -21.71 3.92
C GLY A 109 21.08 -22.26 5.32
N ALA A 110 20.85 -23.57 5.42
CA ALA A 110 20.57 -24.23 6.70
C ALA A 110 21.10 -25.67 6.73
N ALA A 111 21.47 -26.13 7.92
CA ALA A 111 21.91 -27.50 8.17
C ALA A 111 21.40 -28.01 9.52
N ARG A 112 21.19 -29.33 9.61
CA ARG A 112 20.72 -29.99 10.83
C ARG A 112 21.55 -31.22 11.20
N ALA A 113 21.53 -31.59 12.47
CA ALA A 113 22.25 -32.75 12.99
C ALA A 113 21.44 -33.55 14.02
N LEU A 114 21.84 -34.80 14.19
CA LEU A 114 21.29 -35.74 15.17
C LEU A 114 19.78 -36.00 14.96
N SER A 115 19.43 -36.52 13.79
CA SER A 115 18.04 -36.76 13.36
C SER A 115 17.56 -38.19 13.59
N GLY A 116 16.30 -38.36 13.99
CA GLY A 116 15.60 -39.65 14.04
C GLY A 116 15.60 -40.34 15.41
N ALA A 117 14.99 -41.52 15.45
CA ALA A 117 14.67 -42.24 16.70
C ALA A 117 15.87 -42.58 17.60
N ALA A 118 17.09 -42.63 17.04
CA ALA A 118 18.31 -42.89 17.81
C ALA A 118 18.68 -41.74 18.77
N TYR A 119 18.14 -40.54 18.52
CA TYR A 119 18.39 -39.33 19.31
C TYR A 119 17.18 -38.91 20.12
N TYR A 120 16.21 -39.82 20.32
CA TYR A 120 15.13 -39.59 21.26
C TYR A 120 15.68 -39.63 22.71
N PRO A 121 15.49 -38.59 23.54
CA PRO A 121 16.00 -38.57 24.91
C PRO A 121 15.41 -39.69 25.76
N ALA A 122 16.22 -40.24 26.67
CA ALA A 122 15.73 -41.28 27.57
C ALA A 122 14.73 -40.69 28.59
N ASP A 123 13.60 -41.37 28.79
CA ASP A 123 12.54 -40.88 29.67
C ASP A 123 13.00 -40.77 31.13
N GLY A 124 12.80 -39.60 31.73
CA GLY A 124 13.09 -39.29 33.13
C GLY A 124 14.57 -39.15 33.48
N VAL A 125 15.45 -38.97 32.50
CA VAL A 125 16.90 -38.75 32.72
C VAL A 125 17.48 -37.69 31.79
N TRP A 126 18.51 -36.98 32.26
CA TRP A 126 19.29 -36.07 31.44
C TRP A 126 20.11 -36.87 30.41
N THR A 127 20.01 -36.47 29.14
CA THR A 127 20.72 -37.07 28.01
C THR A 127 21.65 -36.03 27.39
N HIS A 128 22.94 -36.34 27.32
CA HIS A 128 23.94 -35.47 26.69
C HIS A 128 24.03 -35.73 25.19
N TYR A 129 23.90 -34.67 24.40
CA TYR A 129 24.08 -34.67 22.96
C TYR A 129 25.30 -33.85 22.57
N THR A 130 26.07 -34.34 21.60
CA THR A 130 27.20 -33.62 21.03
C THR A 130 27.32 -33.92 19.55
N VAL A 131 27.67 -32.92 18.76
CA VAL A 131 27.96 -33.05 17.34
C VAL A 131 29.22 -32.25 16.98
N PRO A 132 30.23 -32.84 16.32
CA PRO A 132 31.36 -32.11 15.77
C PRO A 132 30.94 -31.13 14.67
N LEU A 133 31.67 -30.04 14.49
CA LEU A 133 31.56 -29.14 13.34
C LEU A 133 32.29 -29.75 12.13
N ASP A 134 31.78 -30.91 11.70
CA ASP A 134 32.23 -31.71 10.55
C ASP A 134 31.04 -31.89 9.61
N GLU A 135 31.13 -31.38 8.38
CA GLU A 135 30.07 -31.44 7.37
C GLU A 135 29.48 -32.86 7.21
N SER A 136 30.29 -33.91 7.37
CA SER A 136 29.80 -35.30 7.24
C SER A 136 28.81 -35.74 8.32
N GLN A 137 28.73 -35.01 9.44
CA GLN A 137 27.80 -35.25 10.55
C GLN A 137 26.52 -34.41 10.44
N TRP A 138 26.47 -33.49 9.48
CA TRP A 138 25.35 -32.58 9.27
C TRP A 138 24.65 -32.89 7.94
N VAL A 139 23.33 -32.69 7.92
CA VAL A 139 22.54 -32.70 6.69
C VAL A 139 22.32 -31.26 6.28
N VAL A 140 22.95 -30.85 5.18
CA VAL A 140 22.71 -29.54 4.56
C VAL A 140 21.35 -29.57 3.87
N GLU A 141 20.42 -28.76 4.36
CA GLU A 141 19.05 -28.65 3.84
C GLU A 141 18.98 -27.71 2.64
N GLN A 142 19.76 -26.62 2.70
CA GLN A 142 19.84 -25.58 1.68
C GLN A 142 21.23 -24.95 1.69
N GLY A 143 21.71 -24.53 0.52
CA GLY A 143 22.98 -23.81 0.40
C GLY A 143 24.20 -24.71 0.49
N THR A 144 25.29 -24.20 1.07
CA THR A 144 26.54 -24.94 1.23
C THR A 144 27.05 -24.81 2.66
N TRP A 145 27.70 -25.84 3.19
CA TRP A 145 28.23 -25.85 4.57
C TRP A 145 29.06 -24.60 4.91
N ASP A 146 30.05 -24.26 4.08
CA ASP A 146 30.90 -23.09 4.31
C ASP A 146 30.11 -21.76 4.32
N ALA A 147 29.12 -21.62 3.42
CA ALA A 147 28.29 -20.42 3.37
C ALA A 147 27.35 -20.31 4.60
N ILE A 148 26.87 -21.44 5.13
CA ILE A 148 26.09 -21.46 6.38
C ILE A 148 26.97 -21.00 7.54
N LEU A 149 28.18 -21.56 7.67
CA LEU A 149 29.09 -21.20 8.75
C LEU A 149 29.61 -19.77 8.66
N ALA A 150 29.68 -19.17 7.47
CA ALA A 150 30.14 -17.78 7.30
C ALA A 150 29.28 -16.75 8.05
N ASN A 151 28.01 -17.05 8.28
CA ASN A 151 27.16 -16.27 9.18
C ASN A 151 25.98 -17.12 9.68
N VAL A 152 26.15 -17.76 10.83
CA VAL A 152 25.06 -18.44 11.53
C VAL A 152 24.26 -17.40 12.31
N ASN A 153 23.00 -17.21 11.97
CA ASN A 153 22.13 -16.22 12.61
C ASN A 153 20.92 -16.84 13.34
N THR A 154 20.79 -18.16 13.29
CA THR A 154 19.85 -18.95 14.09
C THR A 154 20.54 -20.25 14.52
N LEU A 155 20.45 -20.58 15.82
CA LEU A 155 20.64 -21.92 16.36
C LEU A 155 19.36 -22.37 17.08
N ARG A 156 18.76 -23.46 16.60
CA ARG A 156 17.61 -24.13 17.23
C ARG A 156 18.04 -25.44 17.89
N ILE A 157 17.49 -25.67 19.08
CA ILE A 157 17.55 -26.95 19.79
C ILE A 157 16.13 -27.49 19.96
N THR A 158 15.92 -28.77 19.69
CA THR A 158 14.58 -29.38 19.83
C THR A 158 14.15 -29.39 21.29
N GLY A 159 12.97 -28.81 21.55
CA GLY A 159 12.36 -28.69 22.87
C GLY A 159 11.09 -29.50 23.05
N GLU A 160 10.70 -30.29 22.04
CA GLU A 160 9.50 -31.14 22.07
C GLU A 160 9.78 -32.53 21.47
N PHE A 161 9.29 -33.57 22.14
CA PHE A 161 9.53 -34.98 21.78
C PHE A 161 8.27 -35.85 21.91
N VAL A 162 7.14 -35.31 22.38
CA VAL A 162 5.90 -36.07 22.58
C VAL A 162 4.73 -35.27 22.01
N ASN A 163 3.89 -35.93 21.21
CA ASN A 163 2.60 -35.39 20.80
C ASN A 163 1.60 -35.62 21.94
N GLY A 164 1.59 -34.68 22.87
CA GLY A 164 0.89 -34.73 24.15
C GLY A 164 1.78 -34.22 25.28
N ARG A 165 1.24 -34.23 26.50
CA ARG A 165 1.88 -33.60 27.66
C ARG A 165 3.25 -34.21 27.96
N GLU A 166 4.25 -33.34 28.06
CA GLU A 166 5.59 -33.69 28.52
C GLU A 166 6.20 -32.61 29.41
N ALA A 167 7.38 -32.90 29.96
CA ALA A 167 8.23 -31.92 30.59
C ALA A 167 9.63 -32.03 29.99
N CYS A 168 9.96 -31.10 29.09
CA CYS A 168 11.27 -30.98 28.47
C CYS A 168 12.09 -29.87 29.13
N ARG A 169 13.38 -30.14 29.39
CA ARG A 169 14.33 -29.17 29.93
C ARG A 169 15.63 -29.21 29.13
N VAL A 170 16.26 -28.05 28.99
CA VAL A 170 17.54 -27.85 28.31
C VAL A 170 18.52 -27.24 29.30
N ASP A 171 19.74 -27.77 29.32
CA ASP A 171 20.83 -27.30 30.16
C ASP A 171 22.19 -27.51 29.46
N ASN A 172 23.25 -26.86 29.97
CA ASN A 172 24.64 -27.03 29.54
C ASN A 172 24.84 -26.95 28.02
N VAL A 173 24.30 -25.90 27.38
CA VAL A 173 24.54 -25.68 25.95
C VAL A 173 25.95 -25.14 25.77
N VAL A 174 26.76 -25.78 24.94
CA VAL A 174 28.16 -25.37 24.72
C VAL A 174 28.50 -25.41 23.24
N LEU A 175 28.97 -24.29 22.72
CA LEU A 175 29.73 -24.22 21.48
C LEU A 175 31.20 -24.07 21.85
N SER A 176 32.00 -25.10 21.53
CA SER A 176 33.41 -25.18 22.00
C SER A 176 34.36 -24.16 21.36
N GLY A 177 33.89 -23.42 20.34
CA GLY A 177 34.56 -22.25 19.77
C GLY A 177 33.78 -20.97 20.05
N SER A 178 34.42 -19.82 19.85
CA SER A 178 33.75 -18.52 19.89
C SER A 178 33.48 -18.01 18.48
N PRO A 179 32.21 -17.78 18.11
CA PRO A 179 31.86 -17.14 16.85
C PRO A 179 32.50 -15.75 16.74
N ALA A 180 32.91 -15.36 15.55
CA ALA A 180 33.28 -13.97 15.28
C ALA A 180 32.03 -13.17 14.93
N ALA A 181 31.86 -11.98 15.51
CA ALA A 181 30.70 -11.14 15.24
C ALA A 181 30.66 -10.72 13.77
N VAL A 182 29.50 -10.85 13.14
CA VAL A 182 29.22 -10.38 11.77
C VAL A 182 28.32 -9.16 11.87
N TRP A 183 28.75 -8.05 11.28
CA TRP A 183 27.96 -6.82 11.20
C TRP A 183 27.06 -6.86 9.97
N GLU A 184 25.75 -6.84 10.19
CA GLU A 184 24.75 -6.72 9.11
C GLU A 184 24.00 -5.38 9.25
N PRO A 185 24.19 -4.45 8.29
CA PRO A 185 23.62 -3.11 8.37
C PRO A 185 22.12 -3.06 8.04
N CYS A 186 21.61 -4.06 7.33
CA CYS A 186 20.22 -4.15 6.88
C CYS A 186 19.68 -5.55 7.15
N LEU A 187 18.68 -5.67 8.03
CA LEU A 187 18.04 -6.93 8.39
C LEU A 187 16.54 -6.76 8.34
N TRP A 188 15.86 -7.69 7.67
CA TRP A 188 14.42 -7.65 7.40
C TRP A 188 13.78 -9.03 7.59
N ASP A 189 12.57 -9.05 8.12
CA ASP A 189 11.64 -10.16 8.01
C ASP A 189 10.38 -9.64 7.28
N THR A 190 10.22 -10.08 6.04
CA THR A 190 9.09 -9.73 5.16
C THR A 190 7.95 -10.73 5.25
N PHE A 191 8.09 -11.76 6.09
CA PHE A 191 7.08 -12.82 6.31
C PHE A 191 6.53 -13.48 5.04
N THR A 192 7.26 -13.37 3.92
CA THR A 192 6.83 -13.89 2.62
C THR A 192 7.06 -15.40 2.55
N THR A 193 8.02 -15.91 3.31
CA THR A 193 8.16 -17.36 3.51
C THR A 193 7.12 -17.81 4.54
N GLY A 194 6.35 -18.83 4.19
CA GLY A 194 5.30 -19.35 5.08
C GLY A 194 5.82 -19.77 6.46
N GLY A 195 5.00 -19.54 7.48
CA GLY A 195 5.35 -19.78 8.89
C GLY A 195 5.63 -18.48 9.65
N THR A 196 5.90 -18.64 10.95
CA THR A 196 6.04 -17.54 11.91
C THR A 196 7.49 -17.11 12.16
N GLY A 197 8.46 -17.70 11.44
CA GLY A 197 9.88 -17.50 11.69
C GLY A 197 10.32 -17.99 13.08
N ASP A 198 11.38 -17.38 13.62
CA ASP A 198 11.90 -17.59 14.98
C ASP A 198 11.26 -16.66 16.03
N TRP A 199 10.16 -16.01 15.67
CA TRP A 199 9.49 -15.07 16.57
C TRP A 199 8.86 -15.81 17.75
N SER A 200 8.84 -15.12 18.90
CA SER A 200 8.15 -15.59 20.10
C SER A 200 7.01 -14.64 20.45
N TYR A 201 5.97 -15.18 21.09
CA TYR A 201 4.72 -14.46 21.32
C TYR A 201 4.26 -14.59 22.77
N GLN A 202 3.60 -13.56 23.30
CA GLN A 202 2.99 -13.60 24.62
C GLN A 202 1.60 -12.94 24.59
N ASN A 203 0.66 -13.53 25.36
CA ASN A 203 -0.73 -13.08 25.48
C ASN A 203 -1.45 -12.83 24.15
N THR A 204 -1.18 -13.63 23.12
CA THR A 204 -1.92 -13.60 21.85
C THR A 204 -2.94 -14.73 21.79
N GLY A 205 -4.01 -14.55 21.01
CA GLY A 205 -5.00 -15.57 20.68
C GLY A 205 -4.51 -16.60 19.65
N GLY A 206 -3.20 -16.61 19.38
CA GLY A 206 -2.56 -17.32 18.29
C GLY A 206 -2.00 -16.37 17.23
N VAL A 207 -0.89 -16.79 16.62
CA VAL A 207 -0.26 -16.09 15.50
C VAL A 207 -0.19 -17.04 14.32
N THR A 208 -0.55 -16.55 13.14
CA THR A 208 -0.51 -17.31 11.89
C THR A 208 0.15 -16.49 10.80
N ASN A 209 0.75 -17.15 9.81
CA ASN A 209 1.14 -16.50 8.57
C ASN A 209 0.21 -17.00 7.46
N PRO A 210 -0.70 -16.15 6.94
CA PRO A 210 -1.64 -16.55 5.89
C PRO A 210 -0.99 -16.85 4.53
N GLY A 211 0.27 -16.46 4.32
CA GLY A 211 1.00 -16.60 3.05
C GLY A 211 0.67 -15.54 2.00
N SER A 212 -0.35 -14.72 2.22
CA SER A 212 -0.73 -13.58 1.38
C SER A 212 -1.45 -12.50 2.20
N GLY A 213 -1.67 -11.31 1.63
CA GLY A 213 -2.37 -10.19 2.27
C GLY A 213 -1.48 -9.22 3.05
N GLY A 214 -0.16 -9.43 3.04
CA GLY A 214 0.88 -8.47 3.40
C GLY A 214 0.99 -7.35 2.37
N ASN A 215 1.96 -6.44 2.53
CA ASN A 215 2.27 -5.40 1.55
C ASN A 215 3.56 -5.69 0.75
N GLY A 216 3.71 -6.98 0.42
CA GLY A 216 4.87 -7.62 -0.20
C GLY A 216 4.76 -9.16 -0.32
N GLY A 217 3.77 -9.78 0.35
CA GLY A 217 3.53 -11.22 0.33
C GLY A 217 2.71 -11.68 1.53
N GLY A 218 3.26 -12.61 2.30
CA GLY A 218 2.72 -13.03 3.61
C GLY A 218 2.93 -11.96 4.68
N TYR A 219 2.30 -12.15 5.84
CA TYR A 219 2.44 -11.28 7.01
C TYR A 219 2.11 -12.10 8.26
N LEU A 220 2.46 -11.61 9.46
CA LEU A 220 1.97 -12.20 10.70
C LEU A 220 0.58 -11.66 11.04
N ARG A 221 -0.41 -12.56 11.12
CA ARG A 221 -1.75 -12.27 11.63
C ARG A 221 -1.85 -12.68 13.09
N ILE A 222 -2.01 -11.69 13.96
CA ILE A 222 -2.12 -11.82 15.41
C ILE A 222 -3.59 -11.74 15.81
N ALA A 223 -4.10 -12.77 16.48
CA ALA A 223 -5.42 -12.77 17.09
C ALA A 223 -5.39 -12.24 18.53
N ASP A 224 -6.47 -11.60 18.95
CA ASP A 224 -6.68 -11.09 20.31
C ASP A 224 -6.68 -12.19 21.39
N ALA A 225 -6.16 -11.84 22.57
CA ALA A 225 -6.34 -12.59 23.81
C ALA A 225 -6.28 -11.66 25.03
N ALA A 226 -6.62 -12.21 26.20
CA ALA A 226 -6.56 -11.44 27.44
C ALA A 226 -5.11 -11.03 27.78
N GLY A 227 -4.87 -9.72 27.89
CA GLY A 227 -3.58 -9.14 28.26
C GLY A 227 -3.08 -8.18 27.18
N LEU A 228 -1.80 -7.82 27.24
CA LEU A 228 -1.16 -7.07 26.15
C LEU A 228 -0.52 -8.06 25.19
N SER A 229 -0.99 -8.07 23.94
CA SER A 229 -0.40 -8.87 22.86
C SER A 229 1.04 -8.43 22.58
N VAL A 230 2.00 -9.35 22.70
CA VAL A 230 3.44 -9.06 22.58
C VAL A 230 4.10 -9.97 21.54
N MET A 231 4.93 -9.35 20.71
CA MET A 231 5.81 -9.99 19.74
C MET A 231 7.27 -9.74 20.15
N LEU A 232 8.10 -10.77 20.07
CA LEU A 232 9.52 -10.70 20.42
C LEU A 232 10.36 -11.02 19.19
N ALA A 233 11.20 -10.06 18.80
CA ALA A 233 12.06 -10.22 17.64
C ALA A 233 13.07 -11.37 17.85
N PRO A 234 13.34 -12.19 16.82
CA PRO A 234 14.35 -13.23 16.86
C PRO A 234 15.74 -12.72 17.22
N ALA A 235 16.58 -13.59 17.76
CA ALA A 235 17.97 -13.28 18.11
C ALA A 235 18.81 -12.80 16.91
N THR A 236 18.43 -13.13 15.67
CA THR A 236 19.02 -12.59 14.44
C THR A 236 19.02 -11.05 14.39
N PHE A 237 18.01 -10.39 14.97
CA PHE A 237 17.91 -8.92 14.98
C PHE A 237 18.65 -8.27 16.16
N LEU A 238 19.08 -9.05 17.15
CA LEU A 238 19.60 -8.57 18.44
C LEU A 238 21.14 -8.46 18.42
N GLY A 239 21.74 -8.05 19.54
CA GLY A 239 23.19 -7.88 19.70
C GLY A 239 23.65 -6.42 19.61
N ASP A 240 24.86 -6.18 19.09
CA ASP A 240 25.48 -4.84 19.05
C ASP A 240 24.85 -3.96 17.95
N TRP A 241 24.11 -2.95 18.38
CA TRP A 241 23.49 -1.92 17.55
C TRP A 241 24.24 -0.59 17.59
N SER A 242 25.36 -0.50 18.32
CA SER A 242 26.16 0.74 18.43
C SER A 242 26.52 1.38 17.09
N PRO A 243 26.83 0.62 16.00
CA PRO A 243 27.11 1.23 14.70
C PRO A 243 25.94 2.02 14.09
N MET A 244 24.72 1.83 14.60
CA MET A 244 23.49 2.46 14.11
C MET A 244 23.10 3.71 14.89
N ASP A 245 23.81 4.06 15.97
CA ASP A 245 23.46 5.20 16.83
C ASP A 245 23.46 6.52 16.03
N GLY A 246 22.29 7.15 15.93
CA GLY A 246 22.04 8.37 15.14
C GLY A 246 22.05 8.18 13.62
N LEU A 247 22.24 6.96 13.12
CA LEU A 247 22.40 6.66 11.69
C LEU A 247 21.41 5.61 11.16
N GLY A 248 20.86 4.78 12.04
CA GLY A 248 19.94 3.71 11.69
C GLY A 248 18.55 3.89 12.27
N TYR A 249 17.74 2.85 12.13
CA TYR A 249 16.34 2.84 12.52
C TYR A 249 15.83 1.42 12.76
N VAL A 250 14.69 1.33 13.44
CA VAL A 250 13.81 0.15 13.44
C VAL A 250 12.56 0.52 12.63
N SER A 251 12.08 -0.39 11.78
CA SER A 251 10.82 -0.18 11.06
C SER A 251 9.97 -1.45 11.00
N LEU A 252 8.68 -1.24 10.77
CA LEU A 252 7.70 -2.29 10.54
C LEU A 252 6.47 -1.70 9.87
N ASP A 253 5.68 -2.57 9.27
CA ASP A 253 4.36 -2.24 8.74
C ASP A 253 3.27 -2.84 9.64
N VAL A 254 2.26 -2.05 9.96
CA VAL A 254 1.13 -2.45 10.82
C VAL A 254 -0.18 -2.29 10.05
N ARG A 255 -1.09 -3.24 10.27
CA ARG A 255 -2.47 -3.18 9.79
C ARG A 255 -3.44 -3.62 10.87
N ILE A 256 -4.55 -2.91 11.01
CA ILE A 256 -5.65 -3.31 11.91
C ILE A 256 -6.75 -3.96 11.08
N LEU A 257 -6.93 -5.28 11.16
CA LEU A 257 -7.94 -6.00 10.38
C LEU A 257 -9.34 -5.87 10.97
N SER A 258 -9.44 -5.96 12.30
CA SER A 258 -10.67 -5.73 13.04
C SER A 258 -10.35 -5.24 14.44
N GLY A 259 -11.30 -4.51 15.05
CA GLY A 259 -11.16 -3.97 16.40
C GLY A 259 -12.53 -3.66 17.00
N SER A 260 -12.65 -3.69 18.32
CA SER A 260 -13.87 -3.35 19.05
C SER A 260 -13.54 -2.58 20.33
N GLY A 261 -14.44 -1.70 20.76
CA GLY A 261 -14.16 -0.80 21.89
C GLY A 261 -13.41 0.47 21.49
N GLU A 262 -12.71 1.08 22.44
CA GLU A 262 -11.96 2.32 22.22
C GLU A 262 -10.59 2.02 21.59
N ARG A 263 -10.13 2.89 20.68
CA ARG A 263 -8.77 2.83 20.13
C ARG A 263 -7.77 3.38 21.13
N LEU A 264 -6.70 2.64 21.36
CA LEU A 264 -5.68 2.91 22.36
C LEU A 264 -4.32 3.10 21.69
N GLY A 265 -3.65 4.23 21.98
CA GLY A 265 -2.23 4.37 21.70
C GLY A 265 -1.41 3.47 22.63
N VAL A 266 -0.19 3.14 22.21
CA VAL A 266 0.70 2.20 22.91
C VAL A 266 1.92 2.93 23.40
N VAL A 267 2.03 3.11 24.71
CA VAL A 267 3.12 3.84 25.35
C VAL A 267 4.48 3.19 25.11
N GLU A 268 4.55 1.86 25.16
CA GLU A 268 5.79 1.11 24.89
C GLU A 268 5.66 0.32 23.58
N PHE A 269 5.26 0.97 22.49
CA PHE A 269 5.01 0.28 21.22
C PHE A 269 6.17 -0.63 20.79
N ILE A 270 7.39 -0.11 20.79
CA ILE A 270 8.62 -0.92 20.69
C ILE A 270 9.48 -0.65 21.92
N ARG A 271 9.95 -1.71 22.57
CA ARG A 271 10.85 -1.67 23.72
C ARG A 271 12.14 -2.44 23.43
N LEU A 272 13.27 -1.78 23.66
CA LEU A 272 14.60 -2.37 23.66
C LEU A 272 15.06 -2.58 25.09
N SER A 273 15.66 -3.73 25.39
CA SER A 273 16.25 -4.01 26.70
C SER A 273 17.55 -4.80 26.55
N GLY A 274 18.50 -4.56 27.45
CA GLY A 274 19.78 -5.24 27.49
C GLY A 274 20.53 -4.97 28.79
N PRO A 275 21.71 -5.57 28.99
CA PRO A 275 22.51 -5.37 30.21
C PRO A 275 22.85 -3.89 30.48
N GLY A 276 22.94 -3.08 29.43
CA GLY A 276 23.25 -1.65 29.52
C GLY A 276 22.07 -0.73 29.84
N GLY A 277 20.82 -1.22 29.78
CA GLY A 277 19.63 -0.39 30.06
C GLY A 277 18.37 -0.84 29.33
N SER A 278 17.41 0.07 29.23
CA SER A 278 16.20 -0.10 28.42
C SER A 278 15.69 1.24 27.90
N ALA A 279 14.98 1.17 26.77
CA ALA A 279 14.34 2.32 26.15
C ALA A 279 13.11 1.89 25.35
N TYR A 280 12.17 2.80 25.12
CA TYR A 280 10.97 2.53 24.32
C TYR A 280 10.53 3.73 23.48
N VAL A 281 9.66 3.46 22.50
CA VAL A 281 8.94 4.47 21.70
C VAL A 281 7.43 4.30 21.83
N THR A 282 6.72 5.42 21.76
CA THR A 282 5.25 5.48 21.81
C THR A 282 4.66 5.48 20.40
N LEU A 283 3.51 4.83 20.24
CA LEU A 283 2.64 4.99 19.07
C LEU A 283 1.31 5.61 19.51
N ASP A 284 1.06 6.85 19.10
CA ASP A 284 -0.16 7.57 19.50
C ASP A 284 -1.37 7.08 18.69
N THR A 285 -2.58 7.24 19.27
CA THR A 285 -3.83 6.83 18.61
C THR A 285 -4.04 7.47 17.22
N ALA A 286 -3.48 8.67 17.02
CA ALA A 286 -3.55 9.39 15.75
C ALA A 286 -2.71 8.75 14.63
N ASP A 287 -1.65 8.04 15.00
CA ASP A 287 -0.70 7.41 14.06
C ASP A 287 -1.08 5.97 13.73
N LEU A 288 -2.09 5.42 14.41
CA LEU A 288 -2.60 4.07 14.15
C LEU A 288 -3.32 3.99 12.80
N PRO A 289 -3.07 2.94 11.99
CA PRO A 289 -3.82 2.72 10.73
C PRO A 289 -5.32 2.58 10.98
N PRO A 290 -6.18 3.09 10.09
CA PRO A 290 -7.63 2.87 10.18
C PRO A 290 -7.96 1.37 10.16
N VAL A 291 -9.10 1.00 10.76
CA VAL A 291 -9.58 -0.39 10.75
C VAL A 291 -9.94 -0.80 9.32
N GLY A 292 -9.38 -1.91 8.85
CA GLY A 292 -9.68 -2.53 7.57
C GLY A 292 -8.43 -3.07 6.85
N ASN A 293 -8.27 -2.69 5.59
CA ASN A 293 -7.26 -3.21 4.68
C ASN A 293 -6.02 -2.32 4.51
N ALA A 294 -5.89 -1.23 5.29
CA ALA A 294 -4.77 -0.29 5.16
C ALA A 294 -3.53 -0.75 5.93
N TRP A 295 -2.38 -0.76 5.25
CA TRP A 295 -1.07 -0.89 5.86
C TRP A 295 -0.48 0.50 6.14
N GLN A 296 0.12 0.65 7.33
CA GLN A 296 0.85 1.84 7.75
C GLN A 296 2.31 1.47 7.97
N HIS A 297 3.22 2.16 7.27
CA HIS A 297 4.66 2.06 7.53
C HIS A 297 5.03 2.91 8.74
N ILE A 298 5.72 2.29 9.69
CA ILE A 298 6.18 2.93 10.92
C ILE A 298 7.69 2.76 11.02
N ARG A 299 8.39 3.87 11.25
CA ARG A 299 9.85 3.90 11.32
C ARG A 299 10.30 4.81 12.45
N TYR A 300 11.14 4.29 13.34
CA TYR A 300 11.75 5.04 14.43
C TYR A 300 13.27 5.09 14.25
N PRO A 301 13.86 6.29 14.04
CA PRO A 301 15.30 6.47 14.08
C PRO A 301 15.88 6.00 15.42
N LEU A 302 17.07 5.40 15.39
CA LEU A 302 17.83 5.05 16.59
C LEU A 302 18.56 6.30 17.10
N ASP A 303 17.81 7.20 17.73
CA ASP A 303 18.31 8.44 18.32
C ASP A 303 17.73 8.60 19.75
N PRO A 304 18.54 8.92 20.77
CA PRO A 304 18.06 9.05 22.14
C PRO A 304 17.07 10.21 22.37
N THR A 305 16.88 11.09 21.39
CA THR A 305 15.83 12.12 21.40
C THR A 305 14.46 11.60 20.93
N VAL A 306 14.45 10.47 20.19
CA VAL A 306 13.23 9.77 19.76
C VAL A 306 12.81 8.73 20.80
N TRP A 307 13.78 8.03 21.40
CA TRP A 307 13.54 6.95 22.36
C TRP A 307 13.52 7.46 23.80
N THR A 308 12.52 7.04 24.58
CA THR A 308 12.48 7.29 26.02
C THR A 308 13.35 6.25 26.73
N VAL A 309 14.51 6.68 27.23
CA VAL A 309 15.41 5.84 28.04
C VAL A 309 14.92 5.82 29.50
N ASP A 310 14.42 4.69 29.96
CA ASP A 310 13.85 4.53 31.31
C ASP A 310 14.81 3.86 32.30
N ALA A 311 15.85 3.18 31.83
CA ALA A 311 16.92 2.63 32.65
C ALA A 311 18.28 2.60 31.93
N GLY A 312 19.38 2.69 32.70
CA GLY A 312 20.73 2.55 32.18
C GLY A 312 21.19 3.74 31.32
N GLN A 313 22.00 3.47 30.29
CA GLN A 313 22.52 4.49 29.36
C GLN A 313 22.30 4.04 27.92
N TRP A 314 21.86 4.94 27.04
CA TRP A 314 21.58 4.65 25.63
C TRP A 314 22.73 3.93 24.91
N SER A 315 23.95 4.46 25.00
CA SER A 315 25.12 3.85 24.35
C SER A 315 25.48 2.47 24.91
N ALA A 316 25.17 2.21 26.19
CA ALA A 316 25.40 0.90 26.81
C ALA A 316 24.29 -0.10 26.42
N LEU A 317 23.05 0.36 26.27
CA LEU A 317 21.95 -0.43 25.73
C LEU A 317 22.23 -0.86 24.29
N LEU A 318 22.65 0.06 23.43
CA LEU A 318 22.95 -0.28 22.03
C LEU A 318 24.16 -1.21 21.88
N ALA A 319 25.10 -1.23 22.82
CA ALA A 319 26.23 -2.15 22.78
C ALA A 319 25.84 -3.62 22.91
N ASP A 320 24.68 -3.92 23.49
CA ASP A 320 24.12 -5.26 23.59
C ASP A 320 22.60 -5.19 23.80
N VAL A 321 21.87 -5.15 22.70
CA VAL A 321 20.40 -5.26 22.71
C VAL A 321 20.02 -6.73 22.85
N ALA A 322 19.62 -7.15 24.05
CA ALA A 322 19.25 -8.53 24.36
C ALA A 322 17.75 -8.84 24.11
N GLU A 323 16.93 -7.81 23.90
CA GLU A 323 15.53 -7.93 23.57
C GLU A 323 15.03 -6.74 22.75
N CYS A 324 14.27 -7.03 21.69
CA CYS A 324 13.38 -6.09 21.02
C CYS A 324 11.96 -6.64 21.10
N ARG A 325 11.09 -5.93 21.82
CA ARG A 325 9.71 -6.30 22.10
C ARG A 325 8.77 -5.32 21.41
N ILE A 326 7.70 -5.83 20.80
CA ILE A 326 6.69 -5.04 20.10
C ILE A 326 5.32 -5.34 20.70
N TYR A 327 4.60 -4.29 21.08
CA TYR A 327 3.26 -4.39 21.65
C TYR A 327 2.21 -4.13 20.57
N MET A 328 1.32 -5.10 20.35
CA MET A 328 0.33 -5.10 19.27
C MET A 328 -1.09 -5.13 19.83
N GLU A 329 -1.39 -4.19 20.71
CA GLU A 329 -2.68 -4.05 21.39
C GLU A 329 -3.18 -2.61 21.23
N PHE A 330 -4.12 -2.39 20.32
CA PHE A 330 -4.62 -1.08 19.91
C PHE A 330 -6.08 -0.85 20.28
N PHE A 331 -6.75 -1.81 20.92
CA PHE A 331 -8.15 -1.69 21.33
C PHE A 331 -8.39 -2.08 22.79
N SER A 332 -9.42 -1.50 23.39
CA SER A 332 -9.88 -1.90 24.73
C SER A 332 -10.71 -3.19 24.74
N GLY A 333 -11.17 -3.62 23.56
CA GLY A 333 -11.89 -4.87 23.32
C GLY A 333 -11.06 -5.79 22.43
N SER A 334 -11.70 -6.66 21.66
CA SER A 334 -10.99 -7.60 20.80
C SER A 334 -10.51 -6.98 19.49
N GLU A 335 -9.37 -7.45 19.00
CA GLU A 335 -8.78 -7.05 17.73
C GLU A 335 -8.16 -8.20 16.91
N THR A 336 -7.71 -7.87 15.70
CA THR A 336 -6.85 -8.73 14.89
C THR A 336 -5.91 -7.84 14.12
N ILE A 337 -4.61 -8.06 14.33
CA ILE A 337 -3.54 -7.19 13.84
C ILE A 337 -2.66 -7.92 12.84
N GLY A 338 -2.17 -7.18 11.85
CA GLY A 338 -1.15 -7.58 10.90
C GLY A 338 0.17 -6.89 11.22
N LEU A 339 1.25 -7.68 11.24
CA LEU A 339 2.64 -7.20 11.26
C LEU A 339 3.33 -7.68 9.99
N ASP A 340 3.95 -6.75 9.27
CA ASP A 340 4.75 -7.04 8.10
C ASP A 340 6.07 -6.24 8.11
N ASN A 341 7.04 -6.63 7.30
CA ASN A 341 8.29 -5.89 7.03
C ASN A 341 9.04 -5.36 8.26
N PHE A 342 9.13 -6.18 9.32
CA PHE A 342 9.90 -5.79 10.49
C PHE A 342 11.40 -5.81 10.17
N GLY A 343 12.13 -4.81 10.62
CA GLY A 343 13.58 -4.85 10.56
C GLY A 343 14.30 -3.70 11.21
N ARG A 344 15.63 -3.78 11.14
CA ARG A 344 16.56 -2.72 11.54
C ARG A 344 17.49 -2.42 10.37
N GLY A 345 17.72 -1.14 10.10
CA GLY A 345 18.52 -0.71 8.96
C GLY A 345 19.33 0.56 9.23
N MET A 346 20.49 0.70 8.58
CA MET A 346 21.14 1.99 8.34
C MET A 346 20.30 2.86 7.42
N ALA A 347 20.41 4.19 7.49
CA ALA A 347 19.57 5.12 6.72
C ALA A 347 19.52 4.86 5.20
N ASP A 348 20.56 4.27 4.63
CA ASP A 348 20.72 3.91 3.21
C ASP A 348 20.24 2.50 2.87
N CYS A 349 19.77 1.72 3.85
CA CYS A 349 19.10 0.46 3.56
C CYS A 349 17.86 0.72 2.72
N ALA A 350 17.76 0.01 1.59
CA ALA A 350 16.52 -0.05 0.84
C ALA A 350 15.40 -0.56 1.77
N SER A 351 14.21 0.04 1.67
CA SER A 351 13.04 -0.56 2.30
C SER A 351 12.87 -1.97 1.72
N PRO A 352 12.52 -2.97 2.54
CA PRO A 352 12.44 -4.37 2.11
C PRO A 352 11.53 -4.58 0.89
N ASP A 353 10.59 -3.65 0.67
CA ASP A 353 9.59 -3.70 -0.39
C ASP A 353 9.60 -2.50 -1.33
N ASP A 354 10.65 -1.69 -1.32
CA ASP A 354 10.79 -0.56 -2.23
C ASP A 354 11.83 -0.85 -3.30
N THR A 355 11.37 -1.43 -4.39
CA THR A 355 12.22 -1.76 -5.54
C THR A 355 12.01 -0.81 -6.72
N VAL A 356 11.12 0.18 -6.59
CA VAL A 356 10.72 1.05 -7.71
C VAL A 356 11.79 2.10 -8.01
N ILE A 357 12.23 2.14 -9.27
CA ILE A 357 13.19 3.13 -9.79
C ILE A 357 12.47 3.99 -10.82
N VAL A 358 12.56 5.31 -10.68
CA VAL A 358 12.03 6.28 -11.66
C VAL A 358 13.18 6.80 -12.51
N HIS A 359 13.03 6.69 -13.84
CA HIS A 359 14.06 7.02 -14.82
C HIS A 359 13.88 8.40 -15.45
N ASP A 360 12.65 8.93 -15.47
CA ASP A 360 12.38 10.29 -15.93
C ASP A 360 12.80 11.30 -14.83
N PRO A 361 13.75 12.21 -15.08
CA PRO A 361 14.28 13.11 -14.06
C PRO A 361 13.27 14.15 -13.54
N GLU A 362 12.18 14.39 -14.29
CA GLU A 362 11.11 15.30 -13.87
C GLU A 362 9.98 14.57 -13.13
N MET A 363 10.03 13.24 -13.08
CA MET A 363 9.10 12.36 -12.39
C MET A 363 9.72 11.81 -11.11
N HIS A 364 8.91 11.62 -10.07
CA HIS A 364 9.34 10.99 -8.83
C HIS A 364 8.15 10.41 -8.09
N VAL A 365 8.38 9.35 -7.31
CA VAL A 365 7.39 8.82 -6.36
C VAL A 365 7.16 9.89 -5.29
N THR A 366 5.92 10.36 -5.17
CA THR A 366 5.51 11.35 -4.15
C THR A 366 4.92 10.68 -2.93
N ASP A 367 4.22 9.56 -3.11
CA ASP A 367 3.53 8.87 -2.01
C ASP A 367 3.33 7.38 -2.31
N ARG A 368 2.98 6.61 -1.27
CA ARG A 368 2.74 5.16 -1.32
C ARG A 368 1.59 4.79 -0.39
N TYR A 369 0.58 4.14 -0.95
CA TYR A 369 -0.59 3.71 -0.21
C TYR A 369 -0.64 2.18 -0.13
N GLY A 370 -0.48 1.62 1.07
CA GLY A 370 -0.66 0.19 1.30
C GLY A 370 -2.13 -0.15 1.49
N VAL A 371 -2.70 -0.92 0.56
CA VAL A 371 -4.01 -1.57 0.67
C VAL A 371 -3.84 -3.01 0.22
N ALA A 372 -3.95 -3.96 1.14
CA ALA A 372 -3.67 -5.35 0.80
C ALA A 372 -4.56 -5.87 -0.32
N ASP A 373 -3.95 -6.63 -1.24
CA ASP A 373 -4.61 -7.26 -2.38
C ASP A 373 -5.35 -6.30 -3.32
N ILE A 374 -5.00 -5.00 -3.29
CA ILE A 374 -5.53 -3.99 -4.20
C ILE A 374 -5.19 -4.36 -5.64
N TYR A 375 -6.20 -4.26 -6.52
CA TYR A 375 -6.10 -4.64 -7.91
C TYR A 375 -6.14 -3.40 -8.81
N ALA A 376 -7.32 -2.84 -9.07
CA ALA A 376 -7.44 -1.62 -9.88
C ALA A 376 -7.76 -0.39 -9.02
N THR A 377 -7.43 0.80 -9.51
CA THR A 377 -7.68 2.07 -8.83
C THR A 377 -8.27 3.10 -9.79
N ALA A 378 -9.12 3.98 -9.29
CA ALA A 378 -9.57 5.16 -10.03
C ALA A 378 -9.72 6.37 -9.10
N TYR A 379 -9.46 7.55 -9.66
CA TYR A 379 -9.49 8.82 -8.93
C TYR A 379 -10.86 9.49 -9.10
N ASN A 380 -11.53 9.73 -7.97
CA ASN A 380 -12.77 10.50 -7.97
C ASN A 380 -12.44 12.00 -7.86
N ARG A 381 -12.45 12.72 -8.98
CA ARG A 381 -12.16 14.16 -9.03
C ARG A 381 -13.13 15.01 -8.20
N ARG A 382 -14.39 14.57 -8.06
CA ARG A 382 -15.40 15.30 -7.28
C ARG A 382 -15.06 15.32 -5.79
N GLU A 383 -14.57 14.20 -5.27
CA GLU A 383 -14.25 14.05 -3.84
C GLU A 383 -12.78 14.30 -3.52
N GLY A 384 -11.92 14.17 -4.53
CA GLY A 384 -10.49 14.34 -4.42
C GLY A 384 -9.76 13.12 -3.87
N TRP A 385 -10.38 11.94 -3.88
CA TRP A 385 -9.84 10.71 -3.27
C TRP A 385 -9.67 9.59 -4.30
N LEU A 386 -8.71 8.72 -4.01
CA LEU A 386 -8.42 7.52 -4.78
C LEU A 386 -9.17 6.35 -4.17
N TYR A 387 -9.81 5.57 -5.03
CA TYR A 387 -10.51 4.34 -4.69
C TYR A 387 -9.89 3.17 -5.44
N GLY A 388 -10.13 1.96 -4.97
CA GLY A 388 -9.74 0.79 -5.72
C GLY A 388 -10.46 -0.48 -5.32
N VAL A 389 -10.35 -1.49 -6.17
CA VAL A 389 -11.02 -2.77 -6.03
C VAL A 389 -10.06 -3.86 -5.59
N VAL A 390 -10.50 -4.73 -4.70
CA VAL A 390 -9.76 -5.90 -4.21
C VAL A 390 -10.41 -7.17 -4.78
N ARG A 391 -9.61 -8.12 -5.26
CA ARG A 391 -10.06 -9.35 -5.98
C ARG A 391 -9.83 -10.67 -5.24
N THR A 392 -9.56 -10.61 -3.93
CA THR A 392 -9.29 -11.78 -3.08
C THR A 392 -10.48 -12.11 -2.17
N ALA A 393 -10.30 -12.90 -1.11
CA ALA A 393 -11.39 -13.35 -0.23
C ALA A 393 -12.24 -12.21 0.38
N THR A 394 -11.75 -10.97 0.41
CA THR A 394 -12.50 -9.81 0.90
C THR A 394 -13.25 -9.03 -0.19
N ASN A 395 -13.15 -9.42 -1.47
CA ASN A 395 -13.69 -8.79 -2.68
C ASN A 395 -14.56 -7.53 -2.49
N GLY A 396 -14.17 -6.41 -3.11
CA GLY A 396 -15.01 -5.21 -3.05
C GLY A 396 -14.27 -3.91 -3.38
N LEU A 397 -14.99 -2.80 -3.21
CA LEU A 397 -14.48 -1.44 -3.35
C LEU A 397 -13.96 -0.92 -2.02
N TYR A 398 -12.79 -0.30 -2.05
CA TYR A 398 -12.07 0.26 -0.92
C TYR A 398 -11.67 1.71 -1.20
N ALA A 399 -11.68 2.55 -0.17
CA ALA A 399 -10.98 3.83 -0.24
C ALA A 399 -9.47 3.60 -0.08
N VAL A 400 -8.68 4.13 -1.00
CA VAL A 400 -7.20 4.06 -0.95
C VAL A 400 -6.63 5.29 -0.26
N THR A 401 -7.25 6.45 -0.49
CA THR A 401 -6.95 7.69 0.23
C THR A 401 -8.20 8.26 0.89
N GLY A 402 -8.06 9.36 1.62
CA GLY A 402 -9.16 10.03 2.31
C GLY A 402 -9.52 9.43 3.68
N PRO A 403 -10.60 9.92 4.31
CA PRO A 403 -10.95 9.59 5.70
C PRO A 403 -11.31 8.13 5.95
N GLN A 404 -11.77 7.41 4.92
CA GLN A 404 -12.17 6.01 5.00
C GLN A 404 -11.10 5.07 4.44
N ARG A 405 -9.84 5.50 4.31
CA ARG A 405 -8.73 4.70 3.77
C ARG A 405 -8.71 3.28 4.38
N GLY A 406 -8.59 2.26 3.53
CA GLY A 406 -8.58 0.85 3.91
C GLY A 406 -9.96 0.27 4.27
N VAL A 407 -11.01 1.06 4.38
CA VAL A 407 -12.36 0.57 4.69
C VAL A 407 -12.99 0.00 3.42
N ARG A 408 -13.60 -1.20 3.53
CA ARG A 408 -14.44 -1.75 2.46
C ARG A 408 -15.77 -1.01 2.43
N LEU A 409 -16.04 -0.34 1.31
CA LEU A 409 -17.23 0.47 1.10
C LEU A 409 -18.40 -0.35 0.55
N GLN A 410 -18.09 -1.34 -0.28
CA GLN A 410 -19.09 -2.19 -0.92
C GLN A 410 -18.46 -3.54 -1.28
N THR A 411 -19.21 -4.63 -1.12
CA THR A 411 -18.80 -5.96 -1.60
C THR A 411 -19.23 -6.15 -3.04
N TYR A 412 -18.34 -6.74 -3.83
CA TYR A 412 -18.55 -7.20 -5.21
C TYR A 412 -17.99 -8.63 -5.33
N ASP A 413 -18.24 -9.32 -6.43
CA ASP A 413 -17.64 -10.63 -6.73
C ASP A 413 -16.54 -10.47 -7.79
N ARG A 414 -15.28 -10.67 -7.39
CA ARG A 414 -14.08 -10.54 -8.24
C ARG A 414 -14.04 -9.26 -9.11
N PRO A 415 -14.24 -8.06 -8.53
CA PRO A 415 -14.28 -6.81 -9.29
C PRO A 415 -12.99 -6.55 -10.07
N ALA A 416 -13.05 -6.38 -11.39
CA ALA A 416 -11.89 -6.28 -12.26
C ALA A 416 -11.37 -4.84 -12.39
N HIS A 417 -12.25 -3.88 -12.59
CA HIS A 417 -11.90 -2.48 -12.84
C HIS A 417 -12.93 -1.53 -12.24
N LEU A 418 -12.59 -0.24 -12.19
CA LEU A 418 -13.51 0.82 -11.82
C LEU A 418 -13.18 2.12 -12.55
N ILE A 419 -14.19 2.94 -12.84
CA ILE A 419 -14.03 4.33 -13.31
C ILE A 419 -15.05 5.24 -12.62
N PHE A 420 -14.82 6.55 -12.67
CA PHE A 420 -15.78 7.56 -12.21
C PHE A 420 -16.26 8.44 -13.36
N ASP A 421 -17.55 8.74 -13.39
CA ASP A 421 -18.08 9.83 -14.21
C ASP A 421 -17.86 11.21 -13.53
N ASP A 422 -18.13 12.30 -14.25
CA ASP A 422 -18.00 13.66 -13.71
C ASP A 422 -18.96 13.95 -12.55
N GLY A 423 -20.05 13.18 -12.44
CA GLY A 423 -20.97 13.20 -11.31
C GLY A 423 -20.42 12.51 -10.05
N GLY A 424 -19.28 11.83 -10.15
CA GLY A 424 -18.68 11.02 -9.08
C GLY A 424 -19.35 9.67 -8.88
N ASN A 425 -20.17 9.19 -9.82
CA ASN A 425 -20.68 7.83 -9.79
C ASN A 425 -19.58 6.87 -10.22
N ALA A 426 -19.36 5.82 -9.42
CA ALA A 426 -18.44 4.74 -9.79
C ALA A 426 -19.15 3.71 -10.66
N TYR A 427 -18.47 3.23 -11.69
CA TYR A 427 -18.85 2.05 -12.45
C TYR A 427 -17.82 0.96 -12.19
N ILE A 428 -18.25 -0.22 -11.75
CA ILE A 428 -17.39 -1.33 -11.33
C ILE A 428 -17.72 -2.54 -12.19
N SER A 429 -16.71 -3.11 -12.85
CA SER A 429 -16.83 -4.36 -13.60
C SER A 429 -16.54 -5.56 -12.72
N GLU A 430 -17.28 -6.65 -12.90
CA GLU A 430 -16.99 -7.97 -12.33
C GLU A 430 -16.64 -8.92 -13.46
N ASP A 431 -15.42 -9.49 -13.43
CA ASP A 431 -14.85 -10.37 -14.46
C ASP A 431 -15.84 -11.49 -14.85
N TYR A 432 -15.92 -12.61 -14.13
CA TYR A 432 -16.70 -13.77 -14.59
C TYR A 432 -18.23 -13.65 -14.54
N SER A 433 -18.78 -12.62 -13.89
CA SER A 433 -20.24 -12.49 -13.76
C SER A 433 -20.85 -11.69 -14.91
N GLY A 434 -20.03 -10.99 -15.70
CA GLY A 434 -20.49 -10.11 -16.75
C GLY A 434 -21.10 -8.79 -16.26
N ASN A 435 -21.18 -8.58 -14.94
CA ASN A 435 -21.95 -7.48 -14.39
C ASN A 435 -21.15 -6.17 -14.37
N ILE A 436 -21.83 -5.07 -14.67
CA ILE A 436 -21.39 -3.73 -14.28
C ILE A 436 -22.32 -3.20 -13.20
N TYR A 437 -21.75 -2.73 -12.10
CA TYR A 437 -22.49 -2.00 -11.07
C TYR A 437 -22.23 -0.51 -11.17
N ARG A 438 -23.29 0.28 -11.00
CA ARG A 438 -23.18 1.73 -10.78
C ARG A 438 -23.38 2.02 -9.31
N ARG A 439 -22.41 2.69 -8.69
CA ARG A 439 -22.49 3.18 -7.31
C ARG A 439 -22.54 4.70 -7.29
N SER A 440 -23.61 5.26 -6.76
CA SER A 440 -23.72 6.72 -6.58
C SER A 440 -22.85 7.23 -5.42
N PRO A 441 -22.53 8.54 -5.39
CA PRO A 441 -21.78 9.16 -4.31
C PRO A 441 -22.39 8.95 -2.91
N ASP A 442 -23.72 8.85 -2.81
CA ASP A 442 -24.44 8.56 -1.56
C ASP A 442 -24.28 7.09 -1.09
N GLY A 443 -23.66 6.26 -1.91
CA GLY A 443 -23.30 4.88 -1.61
C GLY A 443 -24.28 3.82 -2.11
N ALA A 444 -25.38 4.19 -2.76
CA ALA A 444 -26.28 3.20 -3.37
C ALA A 444 -25.61 2.51 -4.56
N SER A 445 -25.52 1.18 -4.53
CA SER A 445 -24.98 0.37 -5.62
C SER A 445 -26.12 -0.42 -6.29
N VAL A 446 -26.23 -0.31 -7.62
CA VAL A 446 -27.26 -0.99 -8.41
C VAL A 446 -26.61 -1.72 -9.58
N LEU A 447 -27.18 -2.87 -9.97
CA LEU A 447 -26.82 -3.53 -11.21
C LEU A 447 -27.17 -2.58 -12.37
N TRP A 448 -26.20 -2.33 -13.24
CA TRP A 448 -26.32 -1.40 -14.35
C TRP A 448 -26.31 -2.11 -15.71
N VAL A 449 -25.47 -3.14 -15.81
CA VAL A 449 -25.39 -4.05 -16.96
C VAL A 449 -25.40 -5.47 -16.40
N SER A 450 -26.28 -6.32 -16.92
CA SER A 450 -26.44 -7.72 -16.46
C SER A 450 -25.62 -8.76 -17.24
N GLY A 451 -24.83 -8.32 -18.21
CA GLY A 451 -23.99 -9.14 -19.07
C GLY A 451 -23.78 -8.49 -20.45
N PHE A 452 -22.87 -9.06 -21.23
CA PHE A 452 -22.53 -8.60 -22.58
C PHE A 452 -22.75 -9.72 -23.61
N ALA A 453 -21.79 -10.64 -23.77
CA ALA A 453 -21.88 -11.81 -24.63
C ALA A 453 -22.32 -13.07 -23.87
N ALA A 454 -23.60 -13.41 -24.00
CA ALA A 454 -24.20 -14.55 -23.28
C ALA A 454 -23.35 -15.84 -23.32
N GLY A 455 -22.82 -16.22 -22.16
CA GLY A 455 -22.09 -17.46 -21.93
C GLY A 455 -20.56 -17.31 -21.93
N ASP A 456 -20.05 -16.10 -22.19
CA ASP A 456 -18.66 -15.70 -22.05
C ASP A 456 -18.63 -14.18 -21.83
N ASP A 457 -18.64 -13.78 -20.56
CA ASP A 457 -18.85 -12.41 -20.15
C ASP A 457 -17.76 -12.05 -19.13
N ASP A 458 -16.65 -11.44 -19.58
CA ASP A 458 -15.49 -11.09 -18.76
C ASP A 458 -15.11 -9.60 -18.85
N PRO A 459 -15.99 -8.66 -18.44
CA PRO A 459 -15.68 -7.24 -18.50
C PRO A 459 -14.51 -6.88 -17.60
N PHE A 460 -13.57 -6.14 -18.18
CA PHE A 460 -12.32 -5.76 -17.55
C PHE A 460 -12.16 -4.24 -17.54
N GLY A 461 -11.18 -3.69 -18.26
CA GLY A 461 -10.94 -2.25 -18.33
C GLY A 461 -12.09 -1.48 -18.96
N MET A 462 -12.25 -0.24 -18.52
CA MET A 462 -13.33 0.65 -18.95
C MET A 462 -12.79 2.06 -19.17
N THR A 463 -13.38 2.78 -20.13
CA THR A 463 -13.09 4.19 -20.36
C THR A 463 -14.35 4.94 -20.82
N ILE A 464 -14.39 6.25 -20.63
CA ILE A 464 -15.50 7.08 -21.10
C ILE A 464 -15.19 7.50 -22.54
N ALA A 465 -16.13 7.27 -23.45
CA ALA A 465 -16.01 7.63 -24.86
C ALA A 465 -15.77 9.14 -25.00
N PRO A 466 -14.74 9.55 -25.75
CA PRO A 466 -14.35 10.95 -25.79
C PRO A 466 -15.35 11.80 -26.59
N PRO A 467 -15.24 13.13 -26.52
CA PRO A 467 -16.20 14.06 -27.11
C PRO A 467 -16.47 13.87 -28.60
N GLY A 468 -15.42 13.59 -29.37
CA GLY A 468 -15.49 13.36 -30.82
C GLY A 468 -15.94 11.95 -31.19
N PHE A 469 -16.22 11.08 -30.22
CA PHE A 469 -16.51 9.67 -30.43
C PHE A 469 -17.98 9.41 -30.81
N VAL A 470 -18.39 10.00 -31.93
CA VAL A 470 -19.76 9.95 -32.43
C VAL A 470 -19.93 8.81 -33.42
N GLY A 471 -20.68 7.77 -33.03
CA GLY A 471 -20.85 6.54 -33.81
C GLY A 471 -22.31 6.08 -33.91
N THR A 472 -22.55 5.00 -34.67
CA THR A 472 -23.89 4.38 -34.71
C THR A 472 -24.19 3.59 -33.44
N ASN A 473 -23.16 3.04 -32.80
CA ASN A 473 -23.26 2.17 -31.62
C ASN A 473 -22.73 2.82 -30.34
N VAL A 474 -22.29 4.08 -30.40
CA VAL A 474 -21.70 4.81 -29.28
C VAL A 474 -22.00 6.29 -29.40
N ASN A 475 -22.26 6.93 -28.27
CA ASN A 475 -22.33 8.37 -28.13
C ASN A 475 -21.16 8.86 -27.28
N PRO A 476 -20.73 10.12 -27.44
CA PRO A 476 -19.84 10.76 -26.49
C PRO A 476 -20.37 10.63 -25.06
N GLY A 477 -19.49 10.30 -24.12
CA GLY A 477 -19.86 10.06 -22.72
C GLY A 477 -20.41 8.66 -22.42
N ASP A 478 -20.70 7.81 -23.41
CA ASP A 478 -20.95 6.39 -23.15
C ASP A 478 -19.70 5.74 -22.54
N ILE A 479 -19.87 4.67 -21.76
CA ILE A 479 -18.75 3.91 -21.21
C ILE A 479 -18.44 2.77 -22.17
N LEU A 480 -17.18 2.69 -22.59
CA LEU A 480 -16.61 1.59 -23.34
C LEU A 480 -15.97 0.58 -22.38
N VAL A 481 -16.12 -0.70 -22.67
CA VAL A 481 -15.61 -1.79 -21.84
C VAL A 481 -15.02 -2.90 -22.71
N ALA A 482 -13.88 -3.41 -22.27
CA ALA A 482 -13.25 -4.60 -22.84
C ALA A 482 -13.85 -5.83 -22.20
N ASP A 483 -14.28 -6.76 -23.03
CA ASP A 483 -14.61 -8.13 -22.66
C ASP A 483 -13.44 -9.00 -23.12
N ARG A 484 -12.65 -9.50 -22.17
CA ARG A 484 -11.40 -10.22 -22.44
C ARG A 484 -11.58 -11.68 -22.83
N GLY A 485 -12.83 -12.11 -23.03
CA GLY A 485 -13.21 -13.39 -23.61
C GLY A 485 -12.52 -14.61 -23.02
N TYR A 486 -12.47 -14.79 -21.69
CA TYR A 486 -11.71 -15.88 -21.08
C TYR A 486 -12.34 -17.25 -21.42
N SER A 487 -11.87 -17.84 -22.53
CA SER A 487 -12.43 -19.04 -23.19
C SER A 487 -13.62 -18.78 -24.14
N GLY A 488 -13.80 -17.55 -24.63
CA GLY A 488 -14.72 -17.20 -25.71
C GLY A 488 -14.32 -15.90 -26.43
N PRO A 489 -15.27 -15.11 -26.99
CA PRO A 489 -14.95 -13.99 -27.87
C PRO A 489 -14.41 -12.74 -27.16
N ASP A 490 -13.33 -12.17 -27.69
CA ASP A 490 -12.77 -10.89 -27.25
C ASP A 490 -13.49 -9.69 -27.90
N LEU A 491 -14.27 -8.95 -27.11
CA LEU A 491 -15.21 -7.94 -27.62
C LEU A 491 -14.98 -6.57 -26.98
N ILE A 492 -15.40 -5.53 -27.69
CA ILE A 492 -15.57 -4.20 -27.10
C ILE A 492 -17.04 -3.83 -27.15
N TRP A 493 -17.56 -3.38 -26.02
CA TRP A 493 -18.94 -2.93 -25.87
C TRP A 493 -18.99 -1.46 -25.44
N ALA A 494 -20.09 -0.80 -25.74
CA ALA A 494 -20.46 0.52 -25.21
C ALA A 494 -21.77 0.39 -24.44
N PHE A 495 -21.91 1.10 -23.32
CA PHE A 495 -23.18 1.23 -22.60
C PHE A 495 -23.37 2.65 -22.08
N SER A 496 -24.63 3.04 -21.87
CA SER A 496 -24.92 4.41 -21.41
C SER A 496 -24.74 4.55 -19.89
N PRO A 497 -24.05 5.58 -19.40
CA PRO A 497 -24.07 5.92 -17.97
C PRO A 497 -25.42 6.48 -17.52
N MET A 498 -26.29 6.88 -18.45
CA MET A 498 -27.59 7.52 -18.17
C MET A 498 -28.77 6.54 -18.16
N ALA A 499 -28.62 5.37 -18.77
CA ALA A 499 -29.65 4.33 -18.83
C ALA A 499 -29.05 2.93 -18.63
N PRO A 500 -29.56 2.13 -17.68
CA PRO A 500 -29.10 0.75 -17.47
C PRO A 500 -29.60 -0.18 -18.58
N GLU A 501 -28.95 -1.34 -18.73
CA GLU A 501 -29.29 -2.40 -19.71
C GLU A 501 -29.36 -1.86 -21.15
N ASN A 502 -28.30 -1.17 -21.56
CA ASN A 502 -28.24 -0.41 -22.80
C ASN A 502 -26.93 -0.64 -23.59
N GLU A 503 -26.49 -1.89 -23.60
CA GLU A 503 -25.24 -2.33 -24.18
C GLU A 503 -25.34 -2.39 -25.71
N ARG A 504 -24.27 -1.99 -26.38
CA ARG A 504 -24.13 -1.99 -27.83
C ARG A 504 -22.74 -2.50 -28.18
N GLN A 505 -22.68 -3.49 -29.05
CA GLN A 505 -21.41 -4.04 -29.49
C GLN A 505 -20.70 -3.06 -30.41
N MET A 506 -19.44 -2.72 -30.08
CA MET A 506 -18.59 -1.85 -30.88
C MET A 506 -17.75 -2.66 -31.86
N ILE A 507 -17.06 -3.69 -31.36
CA ILE A 507 -16.17 -4.54 -32.16
C ILE A 507 -16.55 -6.00 -31.94
N PRO A 508 -16.75 -6.79 -33.01
CA PRO A 508 -16.82 -8.26 -32.91
C PRO A 508 -15.43 -8.87 -32.77
N ASP A 509 -15.38 -10.08 -32.22
CA ASP A 509 -14.15 -10.84 -32.02
C ASP A 509 -13.30 -10.87 -33.31
N PRO A 510 -12.15 -10.17 -33.33
CA PRO A 510 -11.28 -10.12 -34.49
C PRO A 510 -10.32 -11.32 -34.56
N GLY A 511 -10.38 -12.25 -33.61
CA GLY A 511 -9.51 -13.41 -33.46
C GLY A 511 -8.53 -13.25 -32.31
N ASN A 512 -7.25 -13.53 -32.55
CA ASN A 512 -6.21 -13.65 -31.51
C ASN A 512 -5.80 -12.29 -30.90
N VAL A 513 -6.62 -11.77 -30.00
CA VAL A 513 -6.39 -10.56 -29.17
C VAL A 513 -6.84 -10.88 -27.74
N ASP A 514 -6.22 -10.29 -26.72
CA ASP A 514 -6.78 -10.28 -25.36
C ASP A 514 -6.93 -8.82 -24.92
N TYR A 515 -8.12 -8.23 -25.09
CA TYR A 515 -8.33 -6.84 -24.68
C TYR A 515 -8.40 -6.71 -23.17
N PHE A 516 -7.45 -5.97 -22.58
CA PHE A 516 -7.40 -5.81 -21.13
C PHE A 516 -7.88 -4.45 -20.64
N ASP A 517 -7.43 -3.37 -21.28
CA ASP A 517 -7.69 -2.01 -20.81
C ASP A 517 -7.85 -1.02 -21.96
N LEU A 518 -8.54 0.09 -21.70
CA LEU A 518 -8.83 1.13 -22.68
C LEU A 518 -8.54 2.53 -22.12
N ALA A 519 -8.01 3.41 -22.98
CA ALA A 519 -7.89 4.83 -22.69
C ALA A 519 -8.43 5.67 -23.84
N ALA A 520 -9.42 6.50 -23.57
CA ALA A 520 -9.85 7.56 -24.48
C ALA A 520 -8.83 8.71 -24.49
N ASP A 521 -8.55 9.28 -25.67
CA ASP A 521 -7.90 10.60 -25.73
C ASP A 521 -8.89 11.75 -25.46
N ALA A 522 -8.42 12.98 -25.56
CA ALA A 522 -9.27 14.16 -25.42
C ALA A 522 -10.19 14.40 -26.63
N PHE A 523 -10.07 13.61 -27.71
CA PHE A 523 -10.63 13.91 -29.02
C PHE A 523 -11.57 12.80 -29.50
N ASP A 524 -11.07 11.87 -30.32
CA ASP A 524 -11.87 10.96 -31.13
C ASP A 524 -11.32 9.52 -31.19
N LYS A 525 -10.31 9.17 -30.38
CA LYS A 525 -9.73 7.83 -30.36
C LYS A 525 -9.76 7.18 -29.00
N VAL A 526 -9.80 5.86 -29.05
CA VAL A 526 -9.64 4.99 -27.89
C VAL A 526 -8.50 4.01 -28.16
N TYR A 527 -7.50 4.05 -27.29
CA TYR A 527 -6.35 3.14 -27.32
C TYR A 527 -6.67 1.92 -26.47
N ILE A 528 -6.41 0.73 -27.00
CA ILE A 528 -6.75 -0.54 -26.34
C ILE A 528 -5.47 -1.36 -26.21
N SER A 529 -5.22 -1.86 -25.01
CA SER A 529 -4.12 -2.80 -24.75
C SER A 529 -4.50 -4.22 -25.14
N ASP A 530 -3.54 -4.95 -25.71
CA ASP A 530 -3.65 -6.36 -26.07
C ASP A 530 -2.54 -7.13 -25.34
N ASP A 531 -2.89 -8.03 -24.42
CA ASP A 531 -1.88 -8.77 -23.62
C ASP A 531 -1.17 -9.85 -24.45
N LEU A 532 -1.69 -10.21 -25.62
CA LEU A 532 -1.05 -11.14 -26.55
C LEU A 532 -0.07 -10.47 -27.52
N ASP A 533 -0.15 -9.15 -27.74
CA ASP A 533 0.68 -8.43 -28.70
C ASP A 533 1.63 -7.43 -28.04
N ALA A 534 2.93 -7.73 -28.15
CA ALA A 534 3.99 -6.89 -27.61
C ALA A 534 4.33 -5.64 -28.44
N ASN A 535 3.80 -5.50 -29.66
CA ASN A 535 4.34 -4.56 -30.64
C ASN A 535 3.43 -3.36 -30.93
N ARG A 536 2.22 -3.30 -30.37
CA ARG A 536 1.25 -2.26 -30.72
C ARG A 536 0.20 -2.04 -29.62
N LEU A 537 -0.39 -0.86 -29.64
CA LEU A 537 -1.74 -0.64 -29.10
C LEU A 537 -2.73 -0.68 -30.27
N ARG A 538 -3.95 -1.16 -30.02
CA ARG A 538 -5.04 -1.03 -30.99
C ARG A 538 -5.67 0.35 -30.86
N VAL A 539 -6.11 0.92 -31.96
CA VAL A 539 -6.73 2.25 -32.00
C VAL A 539 -8.14 2.11 -32.56
N LEU A 540 -9.14 2.29 -31.70
CA LEU A 540 -10.55 2.25 -32.06
C LEU A 540 -11.06 3.65 -32.39
N THR A 541 -11.85 3.74 -33.47
CA THR A 541 -12.63 4.93 -33.84
C THR A 541 -14.15 4.67 -33.67
N ALA A 542 -14.94 5.74 -33.59
CA ALA A 542 -16.36 5.66 -33.26
C ALA A 542 -17.23 4.84 -34.25
N ASP A 543 -16.75 4.63 -35.47
CA ASP A 543 -17.40 3.79 -36.49
C ASP A 543 -17.16 2.28 -36.28
N GLY A 544 -16.40 1.89 -35.25
CA GLY A 544 -16.01 0.51 -34.96
C GLY A 544 -14.79 0.03 -35.74
N SER A 545 -14.11 0.93 -36.47
CA SER A 545 -12.86 0.58 -37.17
C SER A 545 -11.69 0.46 -36.18
N LEU A 546 -10.82 -0.53 -36.42
CA LEU A 546 -9.69 -0.82 -35.55
C LEU A 546 -8.36 -0.70 -36.33
N GLY A 547 -7.58 0.32 -35.98
CA GLY A 547 -6.21 0.53 -36.45
C GLY A 547 -5.16 0.07 -35.44
N ASP A 548 -3.89 0.37 -35.75
CA ASP A 548 -2.73 0.03 -34.92
C ASP A 548 -1.86 1.27 -34.67
N LEU A 549 -1.38 1.41 -33.44
CA LEU A 549 -0.25 2.26 -33.07
C LEU A 549 0.94 1.35 -32.78
N ALA A 550 1.87 1.24 -33.72
CA ALA A 550 3.08 0.43 -33.54
C ALA A 550 3.99 1.05 -32.47
N LEU A 551 4.57 0.23 -31.60
CA LEU A 551 5.44 0.67 -30.51
C LEU A 551 6.91 0.46 -30.85
N ASP A 552 7.76 1.47 -30.65
CA ASP A 552 9.21 1.36 -30.80
C ASP A 552 9.97 1.99 -29.60
N PRO A 553 10.68 1.19 -28.78
CA PRO A 553 10.74 -0.27 -28.83
C PRO A 553 9.41 -0.97 -28.44
N ALA A 554 9.28 -2.24 -28.80
CA ALA A 554 8.16 -3.10 -28.42
C ALA A 554 8.07 -3.29 -26.89
N VAL A 555 6.84 -3.38 -26.36
CA VAL A 555 6.51 -3.57 -24.94
C VAL A 555 5.60 -4.79 -24.78
N PRO A 556 6.06 -5.91 -24.19
CA PRO A 556 5.27 -7.12 -24.07
C PRO A 556 4.18 -7.03 -22.99
N GLN A 557 3.07 -7.77 -23.19
CA GLN A 557 2.01 -7.97 -22.19
C GLN A 557 1.53 -6.67 -21.55
N ILE A 558 1.02 -5.78 -22.40
CA ILE A 558 0.51 -4.47 -21.98
C ILE A 558 -0.85 -4.70 -21.36
N ALA A 559 -1.01 -4.32 -20.10
CA ALA A 559 -2.23 -4.63 -19.38
C ALA A 559 -2.84 -3.48 -18.60
N SER A 560 -2.30 -2.27 -18.75
CA SER A 560 -3.06 -1.05 -18.52
C SER A 560 -2.53 0.08 -19.40
N VAL A 561 -3.43 0.98 -19.78
CA VAL A 561 -3.15 2.16 -20.58
C VAL A 561 -3.94 3.34 -20.04
N VAL A 562 -3.31 4.51 -19.92
CA VAL A 562 -3.98 5.77 -19.58
C VAL A 562 -3.49 6.90 -20.47
N TYR A 563 -4.35 7.88 -20.73
CA TYR A 563 -4.04 9.04 -21.56
C TYR A 563 -3.84 10.31 -20.72
N ASP A 564 -2.71 10.96 -20.94
CA ASP A 564 -2.36 12.24 -20.35
C ASP A 564 -2.63 13.37 -21.35
N ALA A 565 -3.81 14.00 -21.21
CA ALA A 565 -4.25 15.11 -22.05
C ALA A 565 -3.36 16.36 -21.96
N THR A 566 -2.56 16.53 -20.89
CA THR A 566 -1.68 17.71 -20.77
C THR A 566 -0.46 17.61 -21.68
N LEU A 567 0.07 16.40 -21.89
CA LEU A 567 1.26 16.19 -22.71
C LEU A 567 0.95 15.53 -24.06
N ASP A 568 -0.31 15.18 -24.30
CA ASP A 568 -0.71 14.31 -25.41
C ASP A 568 0.17 13.05 -25.43
N ALA A 569 0.17 12.32 -24.31
CA ALA A 569 1.01 11.15 -24.09
C ALA A 569 0.19 9.99 -23.52
N LEU A 570 0.54 8.77 -23.92
CA LEU A 570 0.01 7.56 -23.28
C LEU A 570 1.01 7.07 -22.23
N TYR A 571 0.51 6.56 -21.10
CA TYR A 571 1.31 5.75 -20.18
C TYR A 571 0.78 4.32 -20.22
N ILE A 572 1.69 3.34 -20.31
CA ILE A 572 1.36 1.92 -20.37
C ILE A 572 2.13 1.13 -19.31
N ALA A 573 1.51 0.07 -18.78
CA ALA A 573 2.13 -0.85 -17.83
C ALA A 573 2.29 -2.26 -18.43
N SER A 574 3.46 -2.87 -18.25
CA SER A 574 3.83 -4.17 -18.84
C SER A 574 4.00 -5.28 -17.80
N ARG A 575 3.21 -6.36 -17.87
CA ARG A 575 3.28 -7.52 -16.93
C ARG A 575 4.68 -8.10 -16.81
N SER A 576 5.24 -8.52 -17.94
CA SER A 576 6.56 -9.15 -17.97
C SER A 576 7.68 -8.14 -17.78
N GLY A 577 7.49 -6.90 -18.26
CA GLY A 577 8.48 -5.83 -18.11
C GLY A 577 8.58 -5.29 -16.68
N ARG A 578 7.54 -5.45 -15.86
CA ARG A 578 7.44 -4.90 -14.49
C ARG A 578 7.77 -3.42 -14.43
N ALA A 579 7.25 -2.70 -15.41
CA ALA A 579 7.62 -1.34 -15.71
C ALA A 579 6.46 -0.55 -16.30
N VAL A 580 6.57 0.76 -16.18
CA VAL A 580 5.71 1.76 -16.79
C VAL A 580 6.51 2.49 -17.87
N TYR A 581 5.87 2.70 -19.01
CA TYR A 581 6.44 3.38 -20.17
C TYR A 581 5.55 4.55 -20.56
N ARG A 582 6.16 5.61 -21.11
CA ARG A 582 5.46 6.69 -21.81
C ARG A 582 5.55 6.43 -23.32
N VAL A 583 4.44 6.62 -24.02
CA VAL A 583 4.31 6.40 -25.47
C VAL A 583 3.78 7.67 -26.13
N SER A 584 4.38 8.05 -27.25
CA SER A 584 3.84 9.12 -28.11
C SER A 584 2.67 8.60 -28.96
N PRO A 585 1.45 9.14 -28.84
CA PRO A 585 0.31 8.72 -29.65
C PRO A 585 0.50 9.01 -31.15
N ALA A 586 1.32 10.01 -31.49
CA ALA A 586 1.58 10.42 -32.86
C ALA A 586 2.60 9.52 -33.59
N THR A 587 3.57 8.96 -32.86
CA THR A 587 4.72 8.26 -33.47
C THR A 587 4.85 6.80 -33.03
N GLY A 588 4.35 6.46 -31.84
CA GLY A 588 4.59 5.17 -31.23
C GLY A 588 5.91 5.05 -30.47
N ASP A 589 6.68 6.15 -30.37
CA ASP A 589 7.96 6.17 -29.64
C ASP A 589 7.75 5.86 -28.16
N VAL A 590 8.50 4.89 -27.63
CA VAL A 590 8.37 4.38 -26.25
C VAL A 590 9.58 4.78 -25.40
N VAL A 591 9.31 5.26 -24.19
CA VAL A 591 10.32 5.63 -23.19
C VAL A 591 10.01 4.93 -21.87
N LEU A 592 10.98 4.21 -21.30
CA LEU A 592 10.88 3.68 -19.94
C LEU A 592 10.85 4.82 -18.92
N VAL A 593 9.81 4.88 -18.07
CA VAL A 593 9.68 5.94 -17.06
C VAL A 593 9.87 5.43 -15.64
N ALA A 594 9.43 4.21 -15.33
CA ALA A 594 9.64 3.60 -14.03
C ALA A 594 9.70 2.06 -14.15
N ASP A 595 10.55 1.41 -13.36
CA ASP A 595 10.61 -0.05 -13.26
C ASP A 595 10.78 -0.50 -11.81
N GLY A 596 10.97 -1.81 -11.62
CA GLY A 596 11.23 -2.37 -10.30
C GLY A 596 9.97 -2.48 -9.45
N PHE A 597 8.79 -2.50 -10.07
CA PHE A 597 7.58 -2.96 -9.40
C PHE A 597 7.68 -4.46 -9.08
N GLY A 598 6.80 -4.98 -8.21
CA GLY A 598 6.74 -6.40 -7.86
C GLY A 598 6.49 -7.32 -9.06
N THR A 599 6.12 -8.58 -8.85
CA THR A 599 5.66 -9.45 -9.94
C THR A 599 4.46 -8.79 -10.62
N LEU A 600 4.68 -8.03 -11.70
CA LEU A 600 3.64 -7.18 -12.26
C LEU A 600 2.60 -8.06 -12.94
N GLU A 601 1.55 -8.35 -12.21
CA GLU A 601 0.19 -8.45 -12.74
C GLU A 601 -0.34 -7.02 -12.59
N PRO A 602 -0.28 -6.15 -13.60
CA PRO A 602 -0.80 -4.80 -13.49
C PRO A 602 -2.28 -4.94 -13.18
N GLY A 603 -2.66 -4.31 -12.10
CA GLY A 603 -4.06 -4.22 -11.75
C GLY A 603 -4.70 -3.00 -12.41
N CYS A 604 -4.00 -1.83 -12.47
CA CYS A 604 -4.42 -0.63 -13.20
C CYS A 604 -3.36 0.50 -13.10
N LEU A 605 -3.23 1.32 -14.15
CA LEU A 605 -2.73 2.70 -14.07
C LEU A 605 -3.91 3.65 -13.90
N GLU A 606 -3.73 4.75 -13.17
CA GLU A 606 -4.74 5.82 -13.10
C GLU A 606 -4.05 7.17 -13.24
N VAL A 607 -4.65 8.09 -14.00
CA VAL A 607 -4.06 9.41 -14.24
C VAL A 607 -5.04 10.54 -13.93
N ASP A 608 -4.55 11.55 -13.22
CA ASP A 608 -5.19 12.83 -13.12
C ASP A 608 -4.30 13.90 -13.76
N ALA A 609 -4.45 14.05 -15.08
CA ALA A 609 -3.65 14.97 -15.91
C ALA A 609 -3.69 16.42 -15.40
N PRO A 610 -4.82 16.99 -14.92
CA PRO A 610 -4.86 18.32 -14.34
C PRO A 610 -3.93 18.49 -13.13
N THR A 611 -3.88 17.52 -12.21
CA THR A 611 -3.04 17.63 -11.00
C THR A 611 -1.66 16.99 -11.15
N ARG A 612 -1.34 16.49 -12.35
CA ARG A 612 -0.07 15.82 -12.68
C ARG A 612 0.24 14.63 -11.76
N ARG A 613 -0.76 13.79 -11.50
CA ARG A 613 -0.59 12.57 -10.72
C ARG A 613 -0.84 11.35 -11.59
N LEU A 614 0.06 10.38 -11.49
CA LEU A 614 -0.07 9.04 -12.02
C LEU A 614 -0.01 8.06 -10.84
N TRP A 615 -1.03 7.23 -10.69
CA TRP A 615 -1.02 6.14 -9.74
C TRP A 615 -0.73 4.82 -10.44
N VAL A 616 0.14 4.02 -9.84
CA VAL A 616 0.55 2.71 -10.33
C VAL A 616 0.25 1.69 -9.26
N THR A 617 -0.67 0.76 -9.54
CA THR A 617 -0.97 -0.33 -8.62
C THR A 617 0.03 -1.48 -8.77
N ASP A 618 0.77 -1.77 -7.70
CA ASP A 618 1.65 -2.92 -7.54
C ASP A 618 0.90 -4.03 -6.78
N VAL A 619 0.16 -4.85 -7.53
CA VAL A 619 -0.67 -5.95 -6.98
C VAL A 619 0.19 -6.94 -6.20
N GLY A 620 1.38 -7.28 -6.72
CA GLY A 620 2.31 -8.20 -6.06
C GLY A 620 2.75 -7.73 -4.68
N ARG A 621 2.66 -6.43 -4.40
CA ARG A 621 2.94 -5.83 -3.10
C ARG A 621 1.73 -5.23 -2.38
N GLY A 622 0.51 -5.40 -2.90
CA GLY A 622 -0.68 -4.79 -2.29
C GLY A 622 -0.51 -3.28 -2.01
N ARG A 623 0.03 -2.55 -2.99
CA ARG A 623 0.41 -1.13 -2.83
C ARG A 623 0.08 -0.33 -4.06
N VAL A 624 -0.20 0.96 -3.86
CA VAL A 624 -0.33 1.95 -4.94
C VAL A 624 0.77 2.99 -4.78
N TYR A 625 1.54 3.22 -5.83
CA TYR A 625 2.54 4.29 -5.90
C TYR A 625 1.90 5.52 -6.54
N GLU A 626 2.06 6.69 -5.93
CA GLU A 626 1.77 7.96 -6.57
C GLU A 626 3.05 8.54 -7.14
N LEU A 627 3.02 8.91 -8.42
CA LEU A 627 4.12 9.57 -9.11
C LEU A 627 3.65 10.91 -9.65
N ARG A 628 4.50 11.93 -9.49
CA ARG A 628 4.26 13.25 -10.07
C ARG A 628 4.69 13.27 -11.54
N LEU A 629 3.79 13.64 -12.44
CA LEU A 629 4.07 13.77 -13.87
C LEU A 629 4.76 15.11 -14.22
N PRO A 630 5.59 15.14 -15.28
CA PRO A 630 6.22 16.36 -15.78
C PRO A 630 5.25 17.27 -16.55
N GLY A 631 5.66 18.52 -16.82
CA GLY A 631 4.97 19.43 -17.74
C GLY A 631 3.63 20.03 -17.27
N GLY A 632 3.07 20.89 -18.13
CA GLY A 632 1.90 21.73 -17.88
C GLY A 632 2.24 23.13 -17.35
N ALA A 633 1.40 24.11 -17.68
CA ALA A 633 1.48 25.49 -17.22
C ALA A 633 0.51 25.74 -16.05
N SER A 634 0.98 26.46 -15.04
CA SER A 634 0.13 27.01 -13.99
C SER A 634 -0.61 28.24 -14.52
N VAL A 635 -1.93 28.24 -14.54
CA VAL A 635 -2.69 29.38 -15.10
C VAL A 635 -3.44 30.11 -14.01
N ASP A 636 -3.04 31.33 -13.69
CA ASP A 636 -3.77 32.18 -12.75
C ASP A 636 -5.01 32.77 -13.44
N VAL A 637 -6.18 32.38 -12.97
CA VAL A 637 -7.48 32.86 -13.44
C VAL A 637 -7.99 33.90 -12.47
N SER A 638 -8.37 35.07 -12.97
CA SER A 638 -9.09 36.09 -12.20
C SER A 638 -10.50 36.29 -12.75
N VAL A 639 -11.47 36.41 -11.85
CA VAL A 639 -12.88 36.68 -12.14
C VAL A 639 -13.36 37.79 -11.19
N ALA A 640 -14.17 38.73 -11.65
CA ALA A 640 -14.95 39.62 -10.79
C ALA A 640 -16.37 39.06 -10.57
N LEU A 641 -16.94 39.27 -9.38
CA LEU A 641 -18.32 38.86 -9.07
C LEU A 641 -19.16 40.07 -8.67
N GLU A 642 -20.41 40.09 -9.09
CA GLU A 642 -21.33 41.20 -8.82
C GLU A 642 -22.01 41.11 -7.46
N GLY A 643 -22.45 42.23 -6.88
CA GLY A 643 -23.21 42.23 -5.62
C GLY A 643 -22.59 43.15 -4.57
N SER A 644 -23.36 44.13 -4.10
CA SER A 644 -22.86 45.16 -3.20
C SER A 644 -22.80 44.70 -1.74
N GLN A 645 -23.58 43.68 -1.36
CA GLN A 645 -23.66 43.14 0.00
C GLN A 645 -22.90 41.82 0.16
N ARG A 646 -22.06 41.42 -0.81
CA ARG A 646 -21.25 40.20 -0.70
C ARG A 646 -20.47 40.18 0.63
N PRO A 647 -20.43 39.04 1.34
CA PRO A 647 -19.65 38.93 2.55
C PRO A 647 -18.19 39.35 2.34
N ASP A 648 -17.68 40.17 3.25
CA ASP A 648 -16.27 40.52 3.28
C ASP A 648 -15.58 39.90 4.49
N PRO A 649 -15.06 38.69 4.30
CA PRO A 649 -13.71 38.44 4.77
C PRO A 649 -12.78 37.97 3.66
N GLU A 650 -11.54 38.44 3.74
CA GLU A 650 -10.37 37.82 3.13
C GLU A 650 -10.35 36.32 3.48
N GLY A 651 -10.24 35.44 2.47
CA GLY A 651 -10.31 33.98 2.63
C GLY A 651 -11.69 33.36 2.39
N TRP A 652 -12.70 34.12 1.95
CA TRP A 652 -13.95 33.56 1.42
C TRP A 652 -13.68 32.81 0.11
N ARG A 653 -14.22 31.59 -0.01
CA ARG A 653 -13.97 30.69 -1.15
C ARG A 653 -15.21 30.43 -1.97
N ILE A 654 -15.07 30.52 -3.28
CA ILE A 654 -16.16 30.48 -4.24
C ILE A 654 -15.91 29.35 -5.25
N PRO A 655 -16.88 28.45 -5.49
CA PRO A 655 -16.75 27.46 -6.55
C PRO A 655 -16.74 28.14 -7.91
N LEU A 656 -15.73 27.83 -8.72
CA LEU A 656 -15.59 28.24 -10.12
C LEU A 656 -15.45 26.99 -11.01
N ARG A 657 -16.10 27.05 -12.16
CA ARG A 657 -15.99 26.07 -13.25
C ARG A 657 -15.21 26.73 -14.38
N ILE A 658 -14.04 26.20 -14.72
CA ILE A 658 -13.22 26.68 -15.83
C ILE A 658 -13.12 25.58 -16.89
N ARG A 659 -13.47 25.91 -18.13
CA ARG A 659 -13.44 25.01 -19.29
C ARG A 659 -12.51 25.60 -20.34
N CYS A 660 -11.53 24.86 -20.82
CA CYS A 660 -10.63 25.29 -21.89
C CYS A 660 -10.94 24.48 -23.14
N PHE A 661 -11.26 25.13 -24.25
CA PHE A 661 -11.62 24.51 -25.52
C PHE A 661 -10.56 24.80 -26.58
N GLU A 662 -10.52 23.98 -27.63
CA GLU A 662 -9.74 24.29 -28.82
C GLU A 662 -10.21 25.63 -29.44
N PRO A 663 -9.32 26.40 -30.07
CA PRO A 663 -9.67 27.69 -30.65
C PRO A 663 -10.80 27.58 -31.67
N GLY A 664 -11.89 28.32 -31.44
CA GLY A 664 -13.06 28.37 -32.31
C GLY A 664 -14.16 27.34 -32.02
N ALA A 665 -14.05 26.57 -30.92
CA ALA A 665 -15.05 25.59 -30.52
C ALA A 665 -16.40 26.25 -30.14
N ASP A 666 -17.51 25.55 -30.39
CA ASP A 666 -18.81 25.88 -29.79
C ASP A 666 -18.85 25.42 -28.33
N VAL A 667 -18.49 26.33 -27.43
CA VAL A 667 -18.42 26.14 -25.97
C VAL A 667 -19.73 25.69 -25.29
N MET A 668 -20.87 25.75 -26.00
CA MET A 668 -22.16 25.29 -25.47
C MET A 668 -22.46 23.83 -25.79
N SER A 669 -21.82 23.25 -26.81
CA SER A 669 -22.17 21.92 -27.32
C SER A 669 -20.98 20.98 -27.49
N GLU A 670 -19.80 21.53 -27.75
CA GLU A 670 -18.55 20.79 -27.80
C GLU A 670 -18.02 20.55 -26.39
N ALA A 671 -17.18 19.53 -26.22
CA ALA A 671 -16.56 19.29 -24.92
C ALA A 671 -15.24 20.05 -24.78
N PRO A 672 -14.86 20.43 -23.55
CA PRO A 672 -13.61 21.10 -23.31
C PRO A 672 -12.41 20.15 -23.42
N ALA A 673 -11.29 20.67 -23.93
CA ALA A 673 -9.98 20.02 -23.86
C ALA A 673 -9.46 19.89 -22.41
N ALA A 674 -9.88 20.79 -21.51
CA ALA A 674 -9.63 20.66 -20.07
C ALA A 674 -10.77 21.28 -19.24
N PHE A 675 -11.15 20.62 -18.14
CA PHE A 675 -12.16 21.10 -17.21
C PHE A 675 -11.65 21.12 -15.78
N TYR A 676 -11.90 22.23 -15.08
CA TYR A 676 -11.50 22.45 -13.71
C TYR A 676 -12.69 22.90 -12.87
N HIS A 677 -12.89 22.28 -11.70
CA HIS A 677 -13.83 22.72 -10.69
C HIS A 677 -13.05 23.10 -9.42
N LEU A 678 -12.86 24.39 -9.20
CA LEU A 678 -11.94 24.93 -8.19
C LEU A 678 -12.69 25.74 -7.14
N ARG A 679 -12.16 25.75 -5.91
CA ARG A 679 -12.55 26.72 -4.89
C ARG A 679 -11.58 27.89 -4.95
N ALA A 680 -12.04 29.00 -5.49
CA ALA A 680 -11.24 30.19 -5.73
C ALA A 680 -11.32 31.14 -4.53
N ASP A 681 -10.19 31.76 -4.18
CA ASP A 681 -10.09 32.65 -3.01
C ASP A 681 -10.43 34.10 -3.42
N LYS A 682 -11.24 34.78 -2.61
CA LYS A 682 -11.51 36.21 -2.77
C LYS A 682 -10.24 37.02 -2.46
N HIS A 683 -9.82 37.87 -3.39
CA HIS A 683 -8.71 38.80 -3.25
C HIS A 683 -9.12 40.19 -3.75
N GLY A 684 -9.55 41.06 -2.83
CA GLY A 684 -10.19 42.34 -3.18
C GLY A 684 -11.57 42.13 -3.81
N ASP A 685 -11.84 42.81 -4.92
CA ASP A 685 -13.09 42.69 -5.69
C ASP A 685 -13.08 41.50 -6.69
N GLN A 686 -11.97 40.77 -6.73
CA GLN A 686 -11.80 39.61 -7.60
C GLN A 686 -11.75 38.31 -6.81
N VAL A 687 -11.97 37.24 -7.54
CA VAL A 687 -11.85 35.85 -7.13
C VAL A 687 -10.75 35.26 -8.00
N VAL A 688 -9.75 34.68 -7.36
CA VAL A 688 -8.58 34.14 -8.05
C VAL A 688 -8.44 32.65 -7.77
N CYS A 689 -8.09 31.90 -8.80
CA CYS A 689 -7.67 30.51 -8.67
C CYS A 689 -6.53 30.22 -9.65
N THR A 690 -5.87 29.10 -9.44
CA THR A 690 -4.80 28.66 -10.32
C THR A 690 -5.19 27.32 -10.91
N LEU A 691 -5.27 27.24 -12.24
CA LEU A 691 -5.41 25.97 -12.95
C LEU A 691 -4.07 25.24 -12.88
N PRO A 692 -4.03 24.03 -12.29
CA PRO A 692 -2.82 23.24 -12.35
C PRO A 692 -2.64 22.68 -13.77
N ALA A 693 -1.44 22.88 -14.29
CA ALA A 693 -0.85 22.11 -15.37
C ALA A 693 -1.69 21.93 -16.65
N LEU A 694 -2.24 23.05 -17.16
CA LEU A 694 -2.84 23.11 -18.49
C LEU A 694 -1.75 23.00 -19.56
N ALA A 695 -1.99 22.25 -20.64
CA ALA A 695 -1.00 22.15 -21.72
C ALA A 695 -0.70 23.54 -22.32
N PRO A 696 0.55 23.87 -22.68
CA PRO A 696 0.84 25.08 -23.41
C PRO A 696 0.16 25.06 -24.79
N GLY A 697 -0.57 26.13 -25.14
CA GLY A 697 -1.42 26.14 -26.32
C GLY A 697 -2.21 27.43 -26.46
N VAL A 698 -3.17 27.45 -27.37
CA VAL A 698 -4.16 28.51 -27.51
C VAL A 698 -5.52 27.91 -27.19
N TYR A 699 -6.31 28.56 -26.35
CA TYR A 699 -7.60 28.05 -25.89
C TYR A 699 -8.69 29.11 -25.93
N ASP A 700 -9.92 28.69 -26.20
CA ASP A 700 -11.10 29.43 -25.77
C ASP A 700 -11.39 29.05 -24.32
N VAL A 701 -11.25 29.99 -23.40
CA VAL A 701 -11.41 29.74 -21.95
C VAL A 701 -12.78 30.23 -21.52
N ALA A 702 -13.59 29.35 -20.94
CA ALA A 702 -14.88 29.66 -20.36
C ALA A 702 -14.86 29.57 -18.83
N ALA A 703 -15.57 30.47 -18.16
CA ALA A 703 -15.66 30.53 -16.70
C ALA A 703 -17.11 30.77 -16.25
N SER A 704 -17.55 30.03 -15.23
CA SER A 704 -18.84 30.26 -14.55
C SER A 704 -18.78 29.88 -13.06
N ALA A 705 -19.74 30.38 -12.28
CA ALA A 705 -19.97 30.01 -10.90
C ALA A 705 -21.34 29.30 -10.76
N ASP A 706 -21.79 29.05 -9.52
CA ASP A 706 -23.02 28.27 -9.25
C ASP A 706 -24.32 28.90 -9.76
N HIS A 707 -24.36 30.22 -9.90
CA HIS A 707 -25.57 30.99 -10.18
C HIS A 707 -25.31 32.16 -11.14
N THR A 708 -24.32 31.98 -12.01
CA THR A 708 -23.91 32.98 -13.00
C THR A 708 -24.02 32.44 -14.41
N LEU A 709 -24.22 33.34 -15.38
CA LEU A 709 -23.93 33.04 -16.77
C LEU A 709 -22.44 32.68 -16.97
N MET A 710 -22.15 31.99 -18.08
CA MET A 710 -20.81 31.57 -18.45
C MET A 710 -20.13 32.62 -19.35
N ASN A 711 -19.02 33.18 -18.88
CA ASN A 711 -18.16 34.03 -19.70
C ASN A 711 -17.25 33.18 -20.58
N VAL A 712 -16.89 33.68 -21.76
CA VAL A 712 -15.94 33.04 -22.68
C VAL A 712 -14.94 34.07 -23.21
N LYS A 713 -13.65 33.76 -23.10
CA LYS A 713 -12.55 34.51 -23.71
C LYS A 713 -11.90 33.68 -24.80
N ARG A 714 -11.88 34.21 -26.01
CA ARG A 714 -11.34 33.51 -27.19
C ARG A 714 -9.82 33.66 -27.29
N ASP A 715 -9.17 32.68 -27.94
CA ASP A 715 -7.76 32.74 -28.36
C ASP A 715 -6.74 33.06 -27.23
N VAL A 716 -6.97 32.54 -26.02
CA VAL A 716 -6.09 32.73 -24.86
C VAL A 716 -4.81 31.90 -25.01
N VAL A 717 -3.66 32.57 -25.04
CA VAL A 717 -2.34 31.91 -25.14
C VAL A 717 -1.85 31.46 -23.76
N ILE A 718 -1.64 30.16 -23.60
CA ILE A 718 -1.11 29.52 -22.40
C ILE A 718 0.35 29.09 -22.66
N ALA A 719 1.28 29.64 -21.88
CA ALA A 719 2.71 29.32 -21.98
C ALA A 719 3.21 28.68 -20.67
N ALA A 720 4.12 27.72 -20.78
CA ALA A 720 4.84 27.19 -19.62
C ALA A 720 5.93 28.16 -19.15
N PRO A 721 6.25 28.22 -17.84
CA PRO A 721 5.68 27.41 -16.77
C PRO A 721 4.38 27.99 -16.17
N ALA A 722 4.03 29.24 -16.52
CA ALA A 722 2.84 29.89 -16.00
C ALA A 722 2.24 30.89 -17.00
N ALA A 723 0.91 31.05 -16.92
CA ALA A 723 0.12 32.02 -17.67
C ALA A 723 -0.91 32.67 -16.74
N SER A 724 -1.62 33.68 -17.24
CA SER A 724 -2.72 34.31 -16.51
C SER A 724 -3.85 34.69 -17.46
N VAL A 725 -5.10 34.52 -17.03
CA VAL A 725 -6.30 34.89 -17.80
C VAL A 725 -7.28 35.64 -16.91
N ASP A 726 -7.68 36.82 -17.37
CA ASP A 726 -8.77 37.59 -16.77
C ASP A 726 -10.08 37.31 -17.50
N MET A 727 -11.04 36.77 -16.76
CA MET A 727 -12.35 36.31 -17.21
C MET A 727 -13.46 37.32 -16.93
N GLY A 728 -13.10 38.57 -16.60
CA GLY A 728 -14.06 39.66 -16.45
C GLY A 728 -15.05 39.43 -15.32
N THR A 729 -16.20 40.11 -15.38
CA THR A 729 -17.27 39.99 -14.39
C THR A 729 -18.25 38.90 -14.79
N LEU A 730 -18.53 37.93 -13.91
CA LEU A 730 -19.60 36.96 -14.13
C LEU A 730 -20.96 37.59 -13.77
N ALA A 731 -21.91 37.51 -14.70
CA ALA A 731 -23.26 38.01 -14.55
C ALA A 731 -24.09 37.07 -13.65
N GLU A 732 -24.62 37.61 -12.56
CA GLU A 732 -25.44 36.90 -11.58
C GLU A 732 -26.91 36.76 -12.02
N GLY A 733 -27.59 35.69 -11.60
CA GLY A 733 -29.04 35.58 -11.77
C GLY A 733 -29.58 34.27 -12.33
N ASP A 734 -28.70 33.33 -12.70
CA ASP A 734 -29.05 32.01 -13.26
C ASP A 734 -29.21 30.99 -12.12
N ALA A 735 -30.35 31.02 -11.44
CA ALA A 735 -30.66 30.23 -10.25
C ALA A 735 -30.86 28.74 -10.55
N GLU A 736 -31.28 28.37 -11.76
CA GLU A 736 -31.41 26.96 -12.18
C GLU A 736 -30.15 26.39 -12.83
N ALA A 737 -29.17 27.23 -13.14
CA ALA A 737 -27.95 26.89 -13.86
C ALA A 737 -28.24 26.29 -15.25
N ASP A 738 -29.22 26.85 -15.96
CA ASP A 738 -29.59 26.43 -17.32
C ASP A 738 -28.93 27.31 -18.40
N GLY A 739 -28.23 28.37 -18.00
CA GLY A 739 -27.52 29.28 -18.86
C GLY A 739 -28.38 30.41 -19.43
N ALA A 740 -29.60 30.61 -18.95
CA ALA A 740 -30.46 31.75 -19.27
C ALA A 740 -30.90 32.46 -18.00
N ILE A 741 -31.14 33.77 -18.08
CA ILE A 741 -31.78 34.53 -17.00
C ILE A 741 -33.20 34.87 -17.40
N ASP A 742 -34.18 34.13 -16.90
CA ASP A 742 -35.58 34.22 -17.29
C ASP A 742 -36.60 34.07 -16.14
N LEU A 743 -37.85 33.79 -16.50
CA LEU A 743 -38.97 33.71 -15.55
C LEU A 743 -38.83 32.56 -14.56
N GLU A 744 -38.12 31.49 -14.91
CA GLU A 744 -37.87 30.34 -14.04
C GLU A 744 -36.96 30.74 -12.85
N ASP A 745 -35.91 31.51 -13.10
CA ASP A 745 -35.03 32.06 -12.06
C ASP A 745 -35.80 32.97 -11.10
N VAL A 746 -36.65 33.85 -11.68
CA VAL A 746 -37.51 34.74 -10.89
C VAL A 746 -38.48 33.93 -10.04
N ALA A 747 -39.01 32.83 -10.57
CA ALA A 747 -39.92 31.96 -9.83
C ALA A 747 -39.19 31.30 -8.64
N ARG A 748 -37.95 30.85 -8.84
CA ARG A 748 -37.11 30.26 -7.80
C ARG A 748 -36.76 31.27 -6.71
N LEU A 749 -36.30 32.47 -7.09
CA LEU A 749 -36.04 33.57 -6.14
C LEU A 749 -37.31 33.99 -5.39
N SER A 750 -38.43 34.10 -6.09
CA SER A 750 -39.72 34.47 -5.49
C SER A 750 -40.21 33.44 -4.45
N ALA A 751 -39.92 32.15 -4.67
CA ALA A 751 -40.29 31.08 -3.73
C ALA A 751 -39.51 31.18 -2.40
N ALA A 752 -38.31 31.74 -2.44
CA ALA A 752 -37.42 31.91 -1.29
C ALA A 752 -37.32 33.38 -0.82
N TRP A 753 -38.22 34.25 -1.29
CA TRP A 753 -38.16 35.70 -1.02
C TRP A 753 -38.18 36.04 0.48
N ALA A 754 -37.30 36.96 0.89
CA ALA A 754 -37.11 37.39 2.27
C ALA A 754 -36.69 36.27 3.23
N ALA A 755 -36.19 35.14 2.71
CA ALA A 755 -35.66 34.06 3.52
C ALA A 755 -34.20 34.36 3.94
N ALA A 756 -33.92 34.14 5.23
CA ALA A 756 -32.56 34.09 5.75
C ALA A 756 -32.10 32.63 5.83
N HIS A 757 -30.78 32.38 5.80
CA HIS A 757 -30.20 31.02 5.86
C HIS A 757 -30.73 30.13 7.00
N ALA A 758 -31.12 30.71 8.15
CA ALA A 758 -31.68 29.96 9.27
C ALA A 758 -33.16 29.53 9.08
N SER A 759 -33.81 29.93 7.98
CA SER A 759 -35.20 29.61 7.68
C SER A 759 -35.31 28.31 6.87
N GLY A 760 -36.38 27.55 7.07
CA GLY A 760 -36.65 26.34 6.29
C GLY A 760 -37.09 26.59 4.84
N THR A 761 -37.13 27.85 4.40
CA THR A 761 -37.53 28.29 3.05
C THR A 761 -36.39 28.97 2.29
N TYR A 762 -35.18 28.99 2.84
CA TYR A 762 -34.00 29.52 2.18
C TYR A 762 -33.52 28.56 1.08
N ASP A 763 -33.21 29.11 -0.09
CA ASP A 763 -32.60 28.39 -1.21
C ASP A 763 -31.30 29.10 -1.60
N ALA A 764 -30.16 28.42 -1.40
CA ALA A 764 -28.85 29.00 -1.68
C ALA A 764 -28.65 29.35 -3.16
N ALA A 765 -29.44 28.76 -4.07
CA ALA A 765 -29.36 29.06 -5.50
C ALA A 765 -29.98 30.43 -5.87
N ALA A 766 -30.78 31.03 -4.97
CA ALA A 766 -31.41 32.33 -5.16
C ALA A 766 -30.72 33.46 -4.36
N ASP A 767 -29.61 33.16 -3.68
CA ASP A 767 -28.78 34.10 -2.91
C ASP A 767 -27.53 34.43 -3.76
N PHE A 768 -27.69 35.37 -4.69
CA PHE A 768 -26.73 35.66 -5.76
C PHE A 768 -25.50 36.37 -5.20
N ASP A 769 -25.68 37.31 -4.28
CA ASP A 769 -24.54 37.95 -3.62
C ASP A 769 -23.95 37.08 -2.48
N ARG A 770 -24.66 36.02 -2.06
CA ARG A 770 -24.26 35.04 -1.05
C ARG A 770 -24.12 35.64 0.34
N ASN A 771 -24.92 36.65 0.65
CA ASN A 771 -24.92 37.32 1.94
C ASN A 771 -25.74 36.57 3.02
N LEU A 772 -26.31 35.40 2.67
CA LEU A 772 -27.17 34.56 3.51
C LEU A 772 -28.57 35.13 3.74
N GLN A 773 -29.00 36.07 2.91
CA GLN A 773 -30.35 36.64 2.81
C GLN A 773 -30.77 36.62 1.34
N ILE A 774 -32.05 36.37 1.09
CA ILE A 774 -32.65 36.53 -0.24
C ILE A 774 -33.51 37.78 -0.21
N ASP A 775 -33.04 38.86 -0.82
CA ASP A 775 -33.67 40.17 -0.72
C ASP A 775 -33.68 40.98 -2.02
N LEU A 776 -33.83 42.30 -1.90
CA LEU A 776 -33.91 43.18 -3.04
C LEU A 776 -32.60 43.22 -3.85
N GLU A 777 -31.44 43.04 -3.22
CA GLU A 777 -30.16 43.05 -3.91
C GLU A 777 -30.03 41.84 -4.85
N ASP A 778 -30.50 40.66 -4.44
CA ASP A 778 -30.56 39.47 -5.33
C ASP A 778 -31.49 39.70 -6.52
N LEU A 779 -32.67 40.27 -6.28
CA LEU A 779 -33.58 40.61 -7.38
C LEU A 779 -32.97 41.65 -8.34
N LEU A 780 -32.19 42.60 -7.83
CA LEU A 780 -31.51 43.60 -8.65
C LEU A 780 -30.40 42.98 -9.49
N LEU A 781 -29.65 42.00 -8.96
CA LEU A 781 -28.65 41.25 -9.71
C LEU A 781 -29.28 40.47 -10.87
N LEU A 782 -30.30 39.67 -10.58
CA LEU A 782 -31.05 38.91 -11.60
C LEU A 782 -31.65 39.84 -12.66
N THR A 783 -32.39 40.87 -12.25
CA THR A 783 -33.05 41.78 -13.20
C THR A 783 -32.08 42.68 -13.96
N GLY A 784 -30.84 42.82 -13.49
CA GLY A 784 -29.75 43.51 -14.17
C GLY A 784 -29.36 42.86 -15.50
N HIS A 785 -29.53 41.53 -15.59
CA HIS A 785 -29.15 40.70 -16.75
C HIS A 785 -30.35 39.99 -17.37
N TRP A 786 -31.53 40.59 -17.24
CA TRP A 786 -32.78 39.99 -17.70
C TRP A 786 -32.75 39.61 -19.19
N LEU A 787 -33.04 38.34 -19.49
CA LEU A 787 -33.01 37.72 -20.83
C LEU A 787 -31.61 37.59 -21.45
N GLU A 788 -30.55 37.79 -20.67
CA GLU A 788 -29.21 37.40 -21.09
C GLU A 788 -29.02 35.89 -21.01
N GLN A 789 -28.09 35.37 -21.81
CA GLN A 789 -27.83 33.95 -21.95
C GLN A 789 -26.33 33.69 -22.10
N SER A 790 -25.91 32.50 -21.69
CA SER A 790 -24.57 31.99 -21.96
C SER A 790 -24.41 31.62 -23.45
N PRO A 791 -23.20 31.78 -24.03
CA PRO A 791 -22.02 32.37 -23.42
C PRO A 791 -22.02 33.90 -23.53
N VAL A 792 -21.48 34.57 -22.51
CA VAL A 792 -21.14 36.00 -22.55
C VAL A 792 -19.70 36.13 -23.07
N GLU A 793 -19.54 36.57 -24.32
CA GLU A 793 -18.22 36.72 -24.92
C GLU A 793 -17.50 37.97 -24.41
N LEU A 794 -16.25 37.80 -23.96
CA LEU A 794 -15.36 38.85 -23.51
C LEU A 794 -14.54 39.40 -24.68
N GLU A 795 -14.32 40.72 -24.70
CA GLU A 795 -13.45 41.38 -25.68
C GLU A 795 -11.94 41.10 -25.48
#